data_AF-A0A438KL08-F1
#
_entry.id   AF-A0A438KL08-F1
#
_cell.length_a   1.000
_cell.length_b   1.000
_cell.length_c   1.000
_cell.angle_alpha   90.00
_cell.angle_beta   90.00
_cell.angle_gamma   90.00
#
_symmetry.space_group_name_H-M   'P 1'
#
loop_
_entity.id
_entity.type
_entity.pdbx_description
1 polymer ?
#
loop_
_entity_poly.entity_id
_entity_poly.type
_entity_poly.pdbx_seq_one_letter_code
_entity_poly.pdbx_strand_id
1 'polypeptide(L)'
;MASLVQHLGLFLLFFLPLSLVSCHSHHHPLDSLTPSEFRQVQAIVNGSNPGSSHNVTFQYVGLDEPDKPALLSWLSNPNSTTLPPPRRAFVITRLHSQTHEIIVDLSTQSIVSDKVYSGHGYPLLTSEEQTAASELPLTYPPFIASIRKRKLKLSDVVCSTFTVGWFGEEKSRRVLKILCFYTDGTANLYMRPIEGVTIVVDLDEMKITEYHDRLTVPMPEAEGTEYRLSKQKPPFGPRLNGVSSMQPDGPGFKIDGHNIRESFCSDNIGVQGGLNNLASLNQCPWVGLNSENKWANWDFHVSFDARAGLIISLASIYDLQKRTFRRVLYRGYLSELFVHIWIQLRNGRIMWRHTEVEIPGEEIREVRPEVSLVVRMVATVGNYDYILDWEFKPSGSIKLGVGLTGILEVKGVSYTHTSQIKEDVYGTLLAHNTIGVNHDHFLTYHLDLDVDGDANSFVKANLETKRVKDNISPRKSYWTVVSETAKTESDAQIQLGLKPAELIVVNPNKKTKLGNYVGYRLIPGSLSSPLLSDDDYPQIRGAFTKYDVWITPYNKSEKWAGGLYMDQSRGDDTLAVWSQRNREIENKDIVLWYTIGFHHVPCQEDFPVMPTLSGGFELRPTNFFERNPVLKTKPPTYGHWPNCTTKP
;
A
#
# COMPACT_ATOMS: atom_id res chain seq x y z
N MET A 1 33.51 51.18 -57.48
CA MET A 1 32.62 52.36 -57.50
C MET A 1 31.29 51.91 -56.94
N ALA A 2 31.08 52.01 -55.63
CA ALA A 2 30.80 53.20 -54.82
C ALA A 2 29.30 53.24 -54.50
N SER A 3 28.97 52.81 -53.29
CA SER A 3 27.72 53.10 -52.58
C SER A 3 28.12 53.47 -51.14
N LEU A 4 28.22 54.78 -50.93
CA LEU A 4 28.14 55.52 -49.65
C LEU A 4 26.65 55.54 -49.22
N VAL A 5 26.18 55.73 -47.98
CA VAL A 5 26.73 55.91 -46.62
C VAL A 5 25.53 55.88 -45.65
N GLN A 6 25.76 55.31 -44.46
CA GLN A 6 25.16 55.54 -43.12
C GLN A 6 23.73 56.08 -42.97
N HIS A 7 22.98 55.50 -42.03
CA HIS A 7 22.74 56.13 -40.72
C HIS A 7 22.56 55.09 -39.60
N LEU A 8 23.40 55.21 -38.57
CA LEU A 8 23.41 54.46 -37.31
C LEU A 8 22.25 54.91 -36.41
N GLY A 9 21.72 53.97 -35.61
CA GLY A 9 20.91 54.25 -34.43
C GLY A 9 21.16 53.20 -33.34
N LEU A 10 21.85 53.64 -32.29
CA LEU A 10 22.26 52.94 -31.06
C LEU A 10 21.31 51.83 -30.56
N PHE A 11 21.87 50.65 -30.24
CA PHE A 11 21.35 49.78 -29.18
C PHE A 11 22.46 49.56 -28.14
N LEU A 12 22.27 50.15 -26.96
CA LEU A 12 23.04 49.90 -25.75
C LEU A 12 22.80 48.46 -25.28
N LEU A 13 23.85 47.64 -25.23
CA LEU A 13 23.87 46.36 -24.54
C LEU A 13 23.94 46.61 -23.02
N PHE A 14 22.80 46.54 -22.35
CA PHE A 14 22.75 46.36 -20.90
C PHE A 14 23.08 44.89 -20.58
N PHE A 15 24.31 44.63 -20.12
CA PHE A 15 24.64 43.40 -19.42
C PHE A 15 24.00 43.45 -18.02
N LEU A 16 22.80 42.89 -17.88
CA LEU A 16 22.28 42.47 -16.58
C LEU A 16 22.94 41.13 -16.23
N PRO A 17 23.60 40.98 -15.07
CA PRO A 17 23.99 39.67 -14.61
C PRO A 17 22.70 38.91 -14.31
N LEU A 18 22.38 37.88 -15.09
CA LEU A 18 21.46 36.85 -14.61
C LEU A 18 22.15 36.19 -13.42
N SER A 19 21.84 36.68 -12.23
CA SER A 19 21.90 35.86 -11.03
C SER A 19 21.03 34.65 -11.32
N LEU A 20 21.66 33.52 -11.64
CA LEU A 20 21.05 32.20 -11.56
C LEU A 20 20.65 32.01 -10.10
N VAL A 21 19.48 32.52 -9.73
CA VAL A 21 18.78 32.03 -8.54
C VAL A 21 18.40 30.61 -8.91
N SER A 22 19.29 29.68 -8.59
CA SER A 22 18.96 28.26 -8.57
C SER A 22 17.80 28.14 -7.59
N CYS A 23 16.59 28.00 -8.14
CA CYS A 23 15.42 27.62 -7.38
C CYS A 23 15.67 26.20 -6.89
N HIS A 24 16.37 26.06 -5.76
CA HIS A 24 16.48 24.80 -5.06
C HIS A 24 15.09 24.52 -4.53
N SER A 25 14.30 23.79 -5.31
CA SER A 25 13.17 23.03 -4.80
C SER A 25 13.72 22.20 -3.63
N HIS A 26 13.44 22.62 -2.40
CA HIS A 26 13.83 21.85 -1.23
C HIS A 26 13.03 20.55 -1.26
N HIS A 27 13.69 19.44 -1.58
CA HIS A 27 13.12 18.11 -1.47
C HIS A 27 12.55 17.93 -0.06
N HIS A 28 11.30 17.46 0.03
CA HIS A 28 10.74 17.14 1.32
C HIS A 28 11.56 15.98 1.93
N PRO A 29 11.91 15.97 3.23
CA PRO A 29 12.80 14.95 3.80
C PRO A 29 12.28 13.51 3.68
N LEU A 30 10.97 13.33 3.47
CA LEU A 30 10.34 12.02 3.22
C LEU A 30 10.25 11.65 1.73
N ASP A 31 10.65 12.52 0.80
CA ASP A 31 10.62 12.22 -0.62
C ASP A 31 11.42 10.95 -0.93
N SER A 32 10.83 10.09 -1.75
CA SER A 32 11.46 8.90 -2.30
C SER A 32 12.82 9.24 -2.90
N LEU A 33 13.76 8.29 -2.90
CA LEU A 33 15.05 8.48 -3.56
C LEU A 33 14.85 8.73 -5.05
N THR A 34 15.53 9.75 -5.57
CA THR A 34 15.48 10.11 -6.99
C THR A 34 16.40 9.20 -7.82
N PRO A 35 16.18 9.11 -9.16
CA PRO A 35 17.09 8.36 -10.03
C PRO A 35 18.56 8.79 -9.95
N SER A 36 18.83 10.08 -9.71
CA SER A 36 20.20 10.59 -9.47
C SER A 36 20.78 10.08 -8.16
N GLU A 37 19.97 10.02 -7.10
CA GLU A 37 20.40 9.54 -5.79
C GLU A 37 20.67 8.04 -5.82
N PHE A 38 19.88 7.23 -6.53
CA PHE A 38 20.20 5.82 -6.76
C PHE A 38 21.55 5.64 -7.45
N ARG A 39 21.85 6.43 -8.50
CA ARG A 39 23.18 6.41 -9.15
C ARG A 39 24.30 6.83 -8.20
N GLN A 40 24.04 7.81 -7.33
CA GLN A 40 25.01 8.26 -6.34
C GLN A 40 25.29 7.19 -5.29
N VAL A 41 24.25 6.54 -4.75
CA VAL A 41 24.38 5.39 -3.84
C VAL A 41 25.21 4.29 -4.49
N GLN A 42 24.87 3.91 -5.72
CA GLN A 42 25.61 2.89 -6.47
C GLN A 42 27.10 3.26 -6.61
N ALA A 43 27.41 4.51 -6.96
CA ALA A 43 28.78 4.97 -7.11
C ALA A 43 29.56 4.94 -5.79
N ILE A 44 28.94 5.38 -4.68
CA ILE A 44 29.57 5.39 -3.35
C ILE A 44 29.86 3.96 -2.86
N VAL A 45 28.87 3.07 -2.93
CA VAL A 45 29.00 1.69 -2.47
C VAL A 45 30.02 0.92 -3.31
N ASN A 46 29.97 1.04 -4.64
CA ASN A 46 30.97 0.41 -5.51
C ASN A 46 32.37 0.99 -5.33
N GLY A 47 32.48 2.31 -5.15
CA GLY A 47 33.76 3.00 -4.95
C GLY A 47 34.46 2.64 -3.64
N SER A 48 33.71 2.25 -2.60
CA SER A 48 34.25 1.76 -1.33
C SER A 48 34.83 0.34 -1.38
N ASN A 49 34.58 -0.38 -2.47
CA ASN A 49 35.09 -1.73 -2.71
C ASN A 49 36.04 -1.81 -3.94
N PRO A 50 37.10 -0.98 -4.02
CA PRO A 50 37.98 -0.91 -5.17
C PRO A 50 38.87 -2.16 -5.24
N GLY A 51 38.48 -3.12 -6.08
CA GLY A 51 39.18 -4.39 -6.24
C GLY A 51 38.27 -5.62 -6.20
N SER A 52 36.98 -5.47 -5.87
CA SER A 52 36.02 -6.55 -6.08
C SER A 52 35.79 -6.73 -7.59
N SER A 53 36.54 -7.62 -8.23
CA SER A 53 36.17 -8.22 -9.51
C SER A 53 34.91 -9.12 -9.41
N HIS A 54 34.08 -8.91 -8.38
CA HIS A 54 32.93 -9.72 -8.00
C HIS A 54 31.68 -8.86 -7.87
N ASN A 55 30.55 -9.43 -8.28
CA ASN A 55 29.24 -8.80 -8.42
C ASN A 55 28.65 -8.36 -7.07
N VAL A 56 28.89 -7.12 -6.66
CA VAL A 56 28.04 -6.45 -5.66
C VAL A 56 26.61 -6.44 -6.21
N THR A 57 25.66 -6.99 -5.45
CA THR A 57 24.24 -6.97 -5.82
C THR A 57 23.47 -6.18 -4.78
N PHE A 58 22.49 -5.40 -5.22
CA PHE A 58 21.70 -4.53 -4.35
C PHE A 58 20.32 -5.16 -4.18
N GLN A 59 20.05 -5.72 -3.00
CA GLN A 59 18.76 -6.35 -2.70
C GLN A 59 17.72 -5.33 -2.23
N TYR A 60 18.17 -4.24 -1.60
CA TYR A 60 17.31 -3.14 -1.21
C TYR A 60 18.08 -1.84 -1.22
N VAL A 61 17.44 -0.79 -1.73
CA VAL A 61 17.91 0.60 -1.59
C VAL A 61 16.67 1.44 -1.33
N GLY A 62 16.63 2.10 -0.17
CA GLY A 62 15.52 2.96 0.22
C GLY A 62 15.98 4.10 1.10
N LEU A 63 15.05 5.01 1.40
CA LEU A 63 15.34 6.15 2.27
C LEU A 63 15.60 5.66 3.71
N ASP A 64 16.76 6.02 4.29
CA ASP A 64 16.92 5.96 5.75
C ASP A 64 16.19 7.17 6.33
N GLU A 65 14.96 6.93 6.78
CA GLU A 65 14.06 7.98 7.21
C GLU A 65 14.64 8.84 8.33
N PRO A 66 14.38 10.16 8.33
CA PRO A 66 14.74 10.99 9.46
C PRO A 66 14.00 10.55 10.72
N ASP A 67 14.60 10.82 11.87
CA ASP A 67 13.95 10.65 13.17
C ASP A 67 12.65 11.49 13.24
N LYS A 68 11.56 10.90 13.74
CA LYS A 68 10.22 11.52 13.78
C LYS A 68 10.24 12.86 14.52
N PRO A 69 10.75 12.96 15.77
CA PRO A 69 10.95 14.24 16.44
C PRO A 69 11.74 15.28 15.64
N ALA A 70 12.86 14.88 15.02
CA ALA A 70 13.68 15.79 14.21
C ALA A 70 12.92 16.32 12.99
N LEU A 71 12.17 15.45 12.29
CA LEU A 71 11.34 15.84 11.16
C LEU A 71 10.21 16.79 11.58
N LEU A 72 9.47 16.45 12.63
CA LEU A 72 8.36 17.28 13.13
C LEU A 72 8.85 18.65 13.61
N SER A 73 10.02 18.70 14.26
CA SER A 73 10.67 19.95 14.65
C SER A 73 11.03 20.81 13.44
N TRP A 74 11.57 20.21 12.37
CA TRP A 74 11.87 20.91 11.13
C TRP A 74 10.60 21.45 10.44
N LEU A 75 9.54 20.63 10.33
CA LEU A 75 8.26 21.02 9.75
C LEU A 75 7.58 22.18 10.51
N SER A 76 7.75 22.23 11.84
CA SER A 76 7.14 23.28 12.67
C SER A 76 7.77 24.66 12.49
N ASN A 77 8.96 24.76 11.86
CA ASN A 77 9.74 26.00 11.73
C ASN A 77 10.05 26.34 10.25
N PRO A 78 9.05 26.65 9.41
CA PRO A 78 9.23 26.88 7.98
C PRO A 78 10.07 28.14 7.65
N ASN A 79 10.22 29.07 8.59
CA ASN A 79 11.01 30.31 8.43
C ASN A 79 12.43 30.22 9.04
N SER A 80 12.81 29.05 9.55
CA SER A 80 14.08 28.87 10.23
C SER A 80 15.20 28.51 9.25
N THR A 81 16.40 29.04 9.47
CA THR A 81 17.64 28.63 8.79
C THR A 81 18.12 27.23 9.21
N THR A 82 17.33 26.50 10.00
CA THR A 82 17.60 25.12 10.40
C THR A 82 17.71 24.22 9.18
N LEU A 83 18.87 23.59 9.04
CA LEU A 83 19.15 22.61 7.99
C LEU A 83 18.10 21.49 8.05
N PRO A 84 17.64 20.99 6.89
CA PRO A 84 16.79 19.80 6.85
C PRO A 84 17.53 18.60 7.47
N PRO A 85 16.80 17.59 7.98
CA PRO A 85 17.40 16.35 8.40
C PRO A 85 18.32 15.76 7.29
N PRO A 86 19.44 15.11 7.65
CA PRO A 86 20.35 14.52 6.66
C PRO A 86 19.61 13.56 5.73
N ARG A 87 19.82 13.73 4.43
CA ARG A 87 19.23 12.84 3.41
C ARG A 87 20.11 11.61 3.24
N ARG A 88 19.63 10.48 3.74
CA ARG A 88 20.37 9.22 3.82
C ARG A 88 19.64 8.08 3.12
N ALA A 89 20.41 7.13 2.60
CA ALA A 89 19.88 5.89 2.04
C ALA A 89 20.29 4.70 2.92
N PHE A 90 19.34 3.81 3.20
CA PHE A 90 19.61 2.49 3.75
C PHE A 90 19.71 1.48 2.60
N VAL A 91 20.81 0.74 2.59
CA VAL A 91 21.17 -0.18 1.52
C VAL A 91 21.40 -1.56 2.11
N ILE A 92 20.74 -2.57 1.55
CA ILE A 92 21.08 -3.96 1.78
C ILE A 92 21.73 -4.49 0.51
N THR A 93 22.99 -4.90 0.65
CA THR A 93 23.78 -5.43 -0.46
C THR A 93 24.38 -6.78 -0.10
N ARG A 94 24.62 -7.60 -1.13
CA ARG A 94 25.31 -8.86 -1.01
C ARG A 94 26.67 -8.77 -1.67
N LEU A 95 27.71 -9.07 -0.89
CA LEU A 95 29.11 -9.04 -1.27
C LEU A 95 29.81 -10.27 -0.69
N HIS A 96 30.49 -11.05 -1.53
CA HIS A 96 31.17 -12.31 -1.13
C HIS A 96 30.26 -13.27 -0.33
N SER A 97 29.00 -13.40 -0.76
CA SER A 97 27.97 -14.20 -0.08
C SER A 97 27.62 -13.75 1.35
N GLN A 98 28.02 -12.55 1.74
CA GLN A 98 27.64 -11.91 2.99
C GLN A 98 26.63 -10.79 2.72
N THR A 99 25.71 -10.59 3.65
CA THR A 99 24.73 -9.50 3.61
C THR A 99 25.29 -8.33 4.40
N HIS A 100 25.34 -7.16 3.77
CA HIS A 100 25.78 -5.91 4.37
C HIS A 100 24.61 -4.92 4.50
N GLU A 101 24.53 -4.28 5.65
CA GLU A 101 23.65 -3.16 5.96
C GLU A 101 24.46 -1.86 5.93
N ILE A 102 24.23 -1.05 4.90
CA ILE A 102 24.99 0.17 4.65
C ILE A 102 24.07 1.39 4.78
N ILE A 103 24.53 2.42 5.50
CA ILE A 103 23.89 3.74 5.52
C ILE A 103 24.79 4.71 4.75
N VAL A 104 24.26 5.27 3.67
CA VAL A 104 24.94 6.26 2.83
C VAL A 104 24.36 7.64 3.11
N ASP A 105 25.22 8.62 3.40
CA ASP A 105 24.83 10.03 3.47
C ASP A 105 25.08 10.69 2.11
N LEU A 106 23.99 11.12 1.48
CA LEU A 106 24.00 11.67 0.13
C LEU A 106 24.55 13.10 0.09
N SER A 107 24.51 13.80 1.24
CA SER A 107 25.00 15.17 1.37
C SER A 107 26.52 15.19 1.47
N THR A 108 27.09 14.28 2.27
CA THR A 108 28.56 14.15 2.42
C THR A 108 29.18 13.18 1.42
N GLN A 109 28.36 12.47 0.65
CA GLN A 109 28.78 11.46 -0.33
C GLN A 109 29.64 10.34 0.28
N SER A 110 29.27 9.87 1.47
CA SER A 110 30.07 8.92 2.23
C SER A 110 29.24 7.85 2.90
N ILE A 111 29.85 6.70 3.17
CA ILE A 111 29.28 5.65 4.01
C ILE A 111 29.40 6.07 5.47
N VAL A 112 28.27 6.09 6.18
CA VAL A 112 28.18 6.42 7.62
C VAL A 112 28.28 5.15 8.48
N SER A 113 27.75 4.04 7.98
CA SER A 113 27.77 2.74 8.64
C SER A 113 27.82 1.65 7.57
N ASP A 114 28.59 0.60 7.82
CA ASP A 114 28.60 -0.66 7.07
C ASP A 114 28.71 -1.79 8.10
N LYS A 115 27.70 -2.66 8.14
CA LYS A 115 27.63 -3.78 9.08
C LYS A 115 27.33 -5.06 8.34
N VAL A 116 28.05 -6.13 8.66
CA VAL A 116 27.74 -7.48 8.18
C VAL A 116 26.61 -8.06 9.03
N TYR A 117 25.51 -8.43 8.39
CA TYR A 117 24.40 -9.13 9.03
C TYR A 117 24.76 -10.60 9.25
N SER A 118 24.56 -11.08 10.48
CA SER A 118 24.89 -12.45 10.91
C SER A 118 23.72 -13.21 11.53
N GLY A 119 22.52 -12.65 11.48
CA GLY A 119 21.29 -13.28 11.98
C GLY A 119 20.69 -14.29 10.99
N HIS A 120 19.44 -14.67 11.25
CA HIS A 120 18.69 -15.62 10.42
C HIS A 120 17.93 -14.95 9.25
N GLY A 121 17.72 -15.72 8.19
CA GLY A 121 17.03 -15.25 7.00
C GLY A 121 17.93 -14.49 6.02
N TYR A 122 17.36 -14.19 4.87
CA TYR A 122 18.04 -13.59 3.73
C TYR A 122 17.30 -12.35 3.21
N PRO A 123 18.02 -11.46 2.50
CA PRO A 123 17.41 -10.27 1.90
C PRO A 123 16.47 -10.61 0.75
N LEU A 124 15.70 -9.60 0.32
CA LEU A 124 14.83 -9.64 -0.86
C LEU A 124 15.55 -10.22 -2.08
N LEU A 125 14.78 -10.95 -2.89
CA LEU A 125 15.30 -11.52 -4.13
C LEU A 125 15.39 -10.45 -5.22
N THR A 126 16.46 -10.47 -6.02
CA THR A 126 16.56 -9.61 -7.21
C THR A 126 15.89 -10.25 -8.42
N SER A 127 15.52 -9.44 -9.41
CA SER A 127 14.95 -9.96 -10.66
C SER A 127 15.99 -10.76 -11.45
N GLU A 128 17.24 -10.29 -11.42
CA GLU A 128 18.36 -10.88 -12.14
C GLU A 128 18.69 -12.28 -11.64
N GLU A 129 18.73 -12.50 -10.32
CA GLU A 129 19.05 -13.82 -9.77
C GLU A 129 17.89 -14.81 -9.93
N GLN A 130 16.65 -14.33 -9.86
CA GLN A 130 15.47 -15.17 -10.12
C GLN A 130 15.43 -15.62 -11.58
N THR A 131 15.73 -14.71 -12.51
CA THR A 131 15.81 -15.03 -13.95
C THR A 131 16.93 -16.04 -14.21
N ALA A 132 18.12 -15.81 -13.66
CA ALA A 132 19.23 -16.74 -13.82
C ALA A 132 18.91 -18.13 -13.24
N ALA A 133 18.29 -18.19 -12.06
CA ALA A 133 17.92 -19.44 -11.41
C ALA A 133 16.82 -20.21 -12.18
N SER A 134 15.84 -19.50 -12.74
CA SER A 134 14.73 -20.13 -13.49
C SER A 134 15.16 -20.68 -14.85
N GLU A 135 16.26 -20.20 -15.43
CA GLU A 135 16.80 -20.71 -16.69
C GLU A 135 17.64 -21.98 -16.54
N LEU A 136 18.22 -22.23 -15.35
CA LEU A 136 19.08 -23.41 -15.09
C LEU A 136 18.44 -24.75 -15.50
N PRO A 137 17.16 -25.05 -15.20
CA PRO A 137 16.54 -26.32 -15.57
C PRO A 137 16.57 -26.57 -17.08
N LEU A 138 16.47 -25.53 -17.90
CA LEU A 138 16.37 -25.63 -19.36
C LEU A 138 17.64 -26.21 -20.00
N THR A 139 18.77 -26.15 -19.29
CA THR A 139 20.04 -26.76 -19.71
C THR A 139 20.42 -27.99 -18.90
N TYR A 140 19.64 -28.34 -17.87
CA TYR A 140 19.94 -29.41 -16.93
C TYR A 140 19.54 -30.80 -17.49
N PRO A 141 20.49 -31.72 -17.76
CA PRO A 141 20.18 -32.96 -18.46
C PRO A 141 19.10 -33.85 -17.80
N PRO A 142 19.06 -34.00 -16.46
CA PRO A 142 17.96 -34.72 -15.80
C PRO A 142 16.59 -34.10 -16.05
N PHE A 143 16.47 -32.77 -16.01
CA PHE A 143 15.21 -32.09 -16.29
C PHE A 143 14.77 -32.27 -17.74
N ILE A 144 15.69 -32.12 -18.68
CA ILE A 144 15.42 -32.33 -20.11
C ILE A 144 14.91 -33.77 -20.35
N ALA A 145 15.47 -34.77 -19.67
CA ALA A 145 14.98 -36.15 -19.74
C ALA A 145 13.54 -36.28 -19.20
N SER A 146 13.21 -35.60 -18.11
CA SER A 146 11.86 -35.57 -17.54
C SER A 146 10.81 -34.87 -18.41
N ILE A 147 11.20 -33.83 -19.14
CA ILE A 147 10.35 -33.18 -20.16
C ILE A 147 10.08 -34.14 -21.33
N ARG A 148 11.12 -34.82 -21.83
CA ARG A 148 10.98 -35.84 -22.88
C ARG A 148 10.11 -37.02 -22.44
N LYS A 149 10.27 -37.49 -21.20
CA LYS A 149 9.43 -38.55 -20.58
C LYS A 149 7.95 -38.18 -20.60
N ARG A 150 7.63 -36.89 -20.41
CA ARG A 150 6.26 -36.33 -20.47
C ARG A 150 5.79 -36.01 -21.90
N LYS A 151 6.62 -36.27 -22.92
CA LYS A 151 6.36 -35.95 -24.33
C LYS A 151 6.08 -34.46 -24.59
N LEU A 152 6.67 -33.58 -23.78
CA LEU A 152 6.56 -32.13 -23.93
C LEU A 152 7.76 -31.58 -24.72
N LYS A 153 7.58 -30.43 -25.37
CA LYS A 153 8.67 -29.73 -26.06
C LYS A 153 9.36 -28.79 -25.08
N LEU A 154 10.69 -28.88 -24.98
CA LEU A 154 11.45 -28.00 -24.09
C LEU A 154 11.32 -26.51 -24.47
N SER A 155 11.06 -26.20 -25.75
CA SER A 155 10.88 -24.83 -26.25
C SER A 155 9.67 -24.11 -25.68
N ASP A 156 8.68 -24.85 -25.17
CA ASP A 156 7.45 -24.29 -24.61
C ASP A 156 7.40 -24.49 -23.08
N VAL A 157 8.56 -24.67 -22.45
CA VAL A 157 8.69 -24.76 -20.99
C VAL A 157 9.21 -23.43 -20.47
N VAL A 158 8.50 -22.87 -19.50
CA VAL A 158 8.91 -21.68 -18.75
C VAL A 158 8.96 -22.05 -17.28
N CYS A 159 9.99 -21.61 -16.57
CA CYS A 159 10.13 -21.86 -15.14
C CYS A 159 10.06 -20.56 -14.35
N SER A 160 9.66 -20.68 -13.08
CA SER A 160 9.57 -19.58 -12.13
C SER A 160 10.12 -20.02 -10.77
N THR A 161 10.51 -19.05 -9.96
CA THR A 161 11.17 -19.25 -8.67
C THR A 161 10.18 -19.07 -7.51
N PHE A 162 10.28 -19.95 -6.53
CA PHE A 162 9.43 -19.96 -5.34
C PHE A 162 10.32 -19.98 -4.10
N THR A 163 10.03 -19.12 -3.13
CA THR A 163 10.72 -19.12 -1.83
C THR A 163 10.41 -20.42 -1.08
N VAL A 164 11.37 -20.88 -0.27
CA VAL A 164 11.25 -22.17 0.41
C VAL A 164 10.87 -22.05 1.88
N GLY A 165 10.95 -20.86 2.47
CA GLY A 165 10.76 -20.68 3.91
C GLY A 165 11.83 -21.40 4.74
N TRP A 166 11.47 -21.82 5.95
CA TRP A 166 12.32 -22.57 6.88
C TRP A 166 11.45 -23.62 7.57
N PHE A 167 11.97 -24.82 7.76
CA PHE A 167 11.22 -25.97 8.27
C PHE A 167 11.99 -26.74 9.36
N GLY A 168 12.76 -26.02 10.18
CA GLY A 168 13.46 -26.60 11.34
C GLY A 168 14.91 -26.98 11.09
N GLU A 169 15.44 -26.77 9.88
CA GLU A 169 16.83 -27.09 9.57
C GLU A 169 17.82 -26.23 10.39
N GLU A 170 18.89 -26.87 10.88
CA GLU A 170 19.90 -26.20 11.71
C GLU A 170 20.70 -25.15 10.93
N LYS A 171 21.04 -25.47 9.67
CA LYS A 171 21.79 -24.60 8.75
C LYS A 171 20.98 -24.37 7.49
N SER A 172 20.76 -23.11 7.16
CA SER A 172 20.11 -22.69 5.92
C SER A 172 21.16 -22.35 4.86
N ARG A 173 20.80 -22.60 3.60
CA ARG A 173 21.47 -22.08 2.42
C ARG A 173 20.46 -21.22 1.68
N ARG A 174 20.92 -20.15 1.03
CA ARG A 174 20.05 -19.27 0.25
C ARG A 174 19.59 -19.97 -1.02
N VAL A 175 18.42 -20.62 -0.96
CA VAL A 175 17.92 -21.49 -2.02
C VAL A 175 16.49 -21.14 -2.42
N LEU A 176 16.16 -21.40 -3.69
CA LEU A 176 14.80 -21.31 -4.23
C LEU A 176 14.37 -22.66 -4.78
N LYS A 177 13.06 -22.91 -4.71
CA LYS A 177 12.41 -23.98 -5.50
C LYS A 177 12.10 -23.45 -6.88
N ILE A 178 12.33 -24.27 -7.90
CA ILE A 178 11.96 -23.95 -9.28
C ILE A 178 10.76 -24.80 -9.68
N LEU A 179 9.68 -24.13 -10.06
CA LEU A 179 8.50 -24.76 -10.66
C LEU A 179 8.44 -24.39 -12.13
N CYS A 180 8.04 -25.33 -12.97
CA CYS A 180 8.00 -25.14 -14.42
C CYS A 180 6.60 -25.39 -14.96
N PHE A 181 6.29 -24.68 -16.03
CA PHE A 181 4.98 -24.57 -16.65
C PHE A 181 5.11 -24.77 -18.15
N TYR A 182 4.02 -25.21 -18.78
CA TYR A 182 3.98 -25.47 -20.22
C TYR A 182 3.13 -24.43 -20.95
N THR A 183 3.66 -23.82 -22.01
CA THR A 183 3.04 -22.66 -22.66
C THR A 183 2.44 -22.94 -24.05
N ASP A 184 2.48 -24.19 -24.52
CA ASP A 184 1.87 -24.51 -25.82
C ASP A 184 0.36 -24.18 -25.78
N GLY A 185 -0.13 -23.50 -26.81
CA GLY A 185 -1.55 -23.14 -26.93
C GLY A 185 -2.09 -22.02 -26.03
N THR A 186 -1.33 -21.47 -25.06
CA THR A 186 -1.83 -20.38 -24.18
C THR A 186 -0.70 -19.55 -23.57
N ALA A 187 -0.95 -18.25 -23.31
CA ALA A 187 -0.04 -17.45 -22.47
C ALA A 187 -0.26 -17.66 -20.97
N ASN A 188 -1.34 -18.34 -20.57
CA ASN A 188 -1.68 -18.56 -19.17
C ASN A 188 -0.90 -19.76 -18.60
N LEU A 189 0.40 -19.56 -18.39
CA LEU A 189 1.33 -20.61 -17.98
C LEU A 189 0.96 -21.24 -16.63
N TYR A 190 0.43 -20.46 -15.69
CA TYR A 190 0.07 -20.96 -14.36
C TYR A 190 -1.02 -22.03 -14.42
N MET A 191 -1.89 -22.02 -15.44
CA MET A 191 -2.91 -23.07 -15.65
C MET A 191 -2.34 -24.40 -16.16
N ARG A 192 -1.03 -24.47 -16.46
CA ARG A 192 -0.37 -25.63 -17.07
C ARG A 192 0.90 -26.04 -16.32
N PRO A 193 0.82 -26.38 -15.02
CA PRO A 193 1.98 -26.77 -14.22
C PRO A 193 2.55 -28.12 -14.66
N ILE A 194 3.88 -28.22 -14.70
CA ILE A 194 4.61 -29.48 -14.89
C ILE A 194 4.75 -30.14 -13.51
N GLU A 195 3.70 -30.85 -13.11
CA GLU A 195 3.61 -31.42 -11.77
C GLU A 195 4.63 -32.55 -11.52
N GLY A 196 4.99 -32.71 -10.24
CA GLY A 196 5.77 -33.85 -9.75
C GLY A 196 7.28 -33.69 -9.87
N VAL A 197 7.77 -32.60 -10.47
CA VAL A 197 9.20 -32.27 -10.52
C VAL A 197 9.53 -31.27 -9.41
N THR A 198 10.59 -31.53 -8.65
CA THR A 198 11.10 -30.64 -7.61
C THR A 198 12.56 -30.35 -7.91
N ILE A 199 12.88 -29.05 -8.01
CA ILE A 199 14.23 -28.55 -8.31
C ILE A 199 14.57 -27.52 -7.23
N VAL A 200 15.75 -27.63 -6.65
CA VAL A 200 16.28 -26.64 -5.70
C VAL A 200 17.54 -26.03 -6.30
N VAL A 201 17.61 -24.70 -6.30
CA VAL A 201 18.75 -23.91 -6.77
C VAL A 201 19.34 -23.15 -5.61
N ASP A 202 20.66 -23.25 -5.42
CA ASP A 202 21.41 -22.35 -4.54
C ASP A 202 21.77 -21.08 -5.29
N LEU A 203 21.40 -19.93 -4.74
CA LEU A 203 21.59 -18.62 -5.37
C LEU A 203 23.01 -18.07 -5.25
N ASP A 204 23.78 -18.54 -4.26
CA ASP A 204 25.15 -18.08 -4.01
C ASP A 204 26.12 -18.76 -4.98
N GLU A 205 25.88 -20.04 -5.23
CA GLU A 205 26.62 -20.84 -6.21
C GLU A 205 25.99 -20.82 -7.61
N MET A 206 24.76 -20.28 -7.72
CA MET A 206 23.92 -20.29 -8.93
C MET A 206 23.86 -21.66 -9.60
N LYS A 207 23.52 -22.69 -8.82
CA LYS A 207 23.52 -24.09 -9.30
C LYS A 207 22.35 -24.90 -8.74
N ILE A 208 21.88 -25.86 -9.55
CA ILE A 208 20.90 -26.86 -9.09
C ILE A 208 21.61 -27.78 -8.09
N THR A 209 21.06 -27.84 -6.88
CA THR A 209 21.60 -28.64 -5.76
C THR A 209 20.77 -29.89 -5.50
N GLU A 210 19.47 -29.86 -5.80
CA GLU A 210 18.57 -30.99 -5.65
C GLU A 210 17.64 -31.13 -6.85
N TYR A 211 17.35 -32.38 -7.22
CA TYR A 211 16.47 -32.71 -8.33
C TYR A 211 15.70 -34.00 -8.06
N HIS A 212 14.37 -33.93 -8.09
CA HIS A 212 13.50 -35.08 -7.89
C HIS A 212 12.33 -35.07 -8.89
N ASP A 213 12.23 -36.08 -9.75
CA ASP A 213 11.04 -36.35 -10.58
C ASP A 213 10.21 -37.46 -9.92
N ARG A 214 9.20 -37.06 -9.14
CA ARG A 214 8.46 -37.92 -8.21
C ARG A 214 7.27 -38.62 -8.85
N LEU A 215 6.55 -37.92 -9.71
CA LEU A 215 5.30 -38.41 -10.32
C LEU A 215 5.05 -37.77 -11.67
N THR A 216 4.20 -38.41 -12.48
CA THR A 216 3.77 -37.90 -13.77
C THR A 216 2.25 -37.94 -13.84
N VAL A 217 1.64 -36.79 -14.12
CA VAL A 217 0.20 -36.62 -14.31
C VAL A 217 -0.06 -36.10 -15.73
N PRO A 218 -1.30 -36.21 -16.24
CA PRO A 218 -1.70 -35.54 -17.46
C PRO A 218 -1.45 -34.03 -17.36
N MET A 219 -0.93 -33.43 -18.43
CA MET A 219 -0.77 -31.98 -18.53
C MET A 219 -2.16 -31.35 -18.71
N PRO A 220 -2.57 -30.39 -17.87
CA PRO A 220 -3.81 -29.65 -18.09
C PRO A 220 -3.94 -29.07 -19.49
N GLU A 221 -5.15 -29.04 -20.01
CA GLU A 221 -5.44 -28.54 -21.36
C GLU A 221 -5.23 -27.02 -21.45
N ALA A 222 -4.79 -26.54 -22.61
CA ALA A 222 -4.68 -25.11 -22.87
C ALA A 222 -6.03 -24.47 -23.22
N GLU A 223 -6.99 -25.27 -23.68
CA GLU A 223 -8.32 -24.79 -24.07
C GLU A 223 -9.04 -24.15 -22.87
N GLY A 224 -9.67 -22.99 -23.11
CA GLY A 224 -10.39 -22.26 -22.07
C GLY A 224 -9.51 -21.47 -21.09
N THR A 225 -8.18 -21.39 -21.30
CA THR A 225 -7.27 -20.70 -20.36
C THR A 225 -6.85 -19.28 -20.78
N GLU A 226 -7.06 -18.90 -22.04
CA GLU A 226 -6.56 -17.66 -22.61
C GLU A 226 -7.43 -16.45 -22.24
N TYR A 227 -6.82 -15.45 -21.62
CA TYR A 227 -7.49 -14.25 -21.09
C TYR A 227 -7.34 -13.01 -21.99
N ARG A 228 -6.45 -13.03 -22.97
CA ARG A 228 -6.24 -11.88 -23.87
C ARG A 228 -7.36 -11.82 -24.90
N LEU A 229 -8.11 -10.71 -24.90
CA LEU A 229 -9.19 -10.47 -25.86
C LEU A 229 -8.76 -10.69 -27.32
N SER A 230 -7.53 -10.30 -27.69
CA SER A 230 -6.97 -10.47 -29.04
C SER A 230 -6.79 -11.92 -29.49
N LYS A 231 -6.89 -12.88 -28.56
CA LYS A 231 -6.76 -14.32 -28.81
C LYS A 231 -8.06 -15.10 -28.61
N GLN A 232 -9.10 -14.45 -28.09
CA GLN A 232 -10.40 -15.07 -27.86
C GLN A 232 -11.27 -15.02 -29.12
N LYS A 233 -12.29 -15.88 -29.17
CA LYS A 233 -13.27 -15.98 -30.26
C LYS A 233 -14.68 -15.71 -29.72
N PRO A 234 -15.61 -15.19 -30.55
CA PRO A 234 -17.01 -15.02 -30.16
C PRO A 234 -17.67 -16.32 -29.67
N PRO A 235 -18.75 -16.24 -28.87
CA PRO A 235 -19.50 -15.02 -28.53
C PRO A 235 -18.86 -14.18 -27.41
N PHE A 236 -18.97 -12.86 -27.51
CA PHE A 236 -18.59 -11.92 -26.45
C PHE A 236 -19.83 -11.31 -25.80
N GLY A 237 -19.83 -11.14 -24.49
CA GLY A 237 -20.92 -10.46 -23.79
C GLY A 237 -20.75 -10.41 -22.26
N PRO A 238 -21.64 -9.68 -21.56
CA PRO A 238 -22.64 -8.77 -22.12
C PRO A 238 -22.01 -7.49 -22.70
N ARG A 239 -22.69 -6.85 -23.67
CA ARG A 239 -22.25 -5.54 -24.18
C ARG A 239 -22.41 -4.49 -23.08
N LEU A 240 -21.33 -3.76 -22.80
CA LEU A 240 -21.36 -2.61 -21.90
C LEU A 240 -21.50 -1.32 -22.72
N ASN A 241 -22.33 -0.39 -22.24
CA ASN A 241 -22.44 0.94 -22.82
C ASN A 241 -21.23 1.78 -22.38
N GLY A 242 -20.63 2.52 -23.32
CA GLY A 242 -19.57 3.46 -22.98
C GLY A 242 -20.08 4.56 -22.04
N VAL A 243 -19.26 4.93 -21.07
CA VAL A 243 -19.49 6.08 -20.18
C VAL A 243 -18.38 7.09 -20.41
N SER A 244 -18.74 8.37 -20.56
CA SER A 244 -17.79 9.46 -20.63
C SER A 244 -18.05 10.43 -19.48
N SER A 245 -16.98 10.96 -18.89
CA SER A 245 -17.03 11.91 -17.77
C SER A 245 -15.94 12.97 -17.96
N MET A 246 -16.27 14.22 -17.68
CA MET A 246 -15.34 15.34 -17.78
C MET A 246 -15.41 16.20 -16.51
N GLN A 247 -14.25 16.68 -16.03
CA GLN A 247 -14.17 17.69 -14.99
C GLN A 247 -13.85 19.03 -15.66
N PRO A 248 -14.82 19.94 -15.83
CA PRO A 248 -14.63 21.17 -16.60
C PRO A 248 -13.54 22.07 -16.02
N ASP A 249 -13.38 22.06 -14.70
CA ASP A 249 -12.38 22.86 -13.97
C ASP A 249 -11.06 22.11 -13.73
N GLY A 250 -10.91 20.92 -14.33
CA GLY A 250 -9.79 20.01 -14.07
C GLY A 250 -9.96 19.20 -12.77
N PRO A 251 -8.97 18.36 -12.42
CA PRO A 251 -9.01 17.60 -11.18
C PRO A 251 -8.94 18.54 -9.98
N GLY A 252 -9.76 18.30 -8.96
CA GLY A 252 -9.76 19.06 -7.69
C GLY A 252 -8.49 18.92 -6.84
N PHE A 253 -7.42 18.40 -7.43
CA PHE A 253 -6.10 18.28 -6.84
C PHE A 253 -5.00 18.62 -7.87
N LYS A 254 -3.84 19.07 -7.40
CA LYS A 254 -2.57 19.15 -8.15
C LYS A 254 -1.54 18.28 -7.42
N ILE A 255 -0.45 17.93 -8.10
CA ILE A 255 0.67 17.21 -7.49
C ILE A 255 1.88 18.12 -7.60
N ASP A 256 2.56 18.40 -6.48
CA ASP A 256 3.88 19.04 -6.51
C ASP A 256 4.92 18.19 -5.81
N GLY A 257 5.90 17.72 -6.60
CA GLY A 257 6.74 16.61 -6.20
C GLY A 257 5.89 15.43 -5.75
N HIS A 258 5.91 15.19 -4.44
CA HIS A 258 5.22 14.10 -3.75
C HIS A 258 4.07 14.57 -2.84
N ASN A 259 3.74 15.87 -2.83
CA ASN A 259 2.66 16.44 -2.04
C ASN A 259 1.40 16.64 -2.90
N ILE A 260 0.22 16.31 -2.36
CA ILE A 260 -1.07 16.55 -3.03
C ILE A 260 -1.61 17.94 -2.67
N ARG A 261 -1.99 18.72 -3.69
CA ARG A 261 -2.35 20.14 -3.65
C ARG A 261 -3.79 20.39 -4.11
N GLU A 262 -4.35 21.57 -3.87
CA GLU A 262 -5.73 21.91 -4.28
C GLU A 262 -5.64 22.73 -5.55
N SER A 263 -6.55 22.53 -6.48
CA SER A 263 -6.74 23.44 -7.60
C SER A 263 -7.90 24.38 -7.29
N PHE A 264 -7.62 25.65 -6.95
CA PHE A 264 -8.63 26.69 -7.05
C PHE A 264 -8.52 27.41 -8.39
N CYS A 265 -9.61 27.42 -9.15
CA CYS A 265 -10.01 28.58 -9.95
C CYS A 265 -11.05 29.33 -9.13
N SER A 266 -10.77 30.56 -8.73
CA SER A 266 -11.70 31.38 -7.94
C SER A 266 -12.81 31.92 -8.84
N ASP A 267 -14.05 31.50 -8.61
CA ASP A 267 -15.22 32.22 -9.12
C ASP A 267 -15.55 33.39 -8.19
N ASN A 268 -15.68 34.57 -8.81
CA ASN A 268 -15.92 35.86 -8.20
C ASN A 268 -17.09 35.85 -7.20
N ILE A 269 -16.84 36.39 -6.01
CA ILE A 269 -17.88 36.85 -5.09
C ILE A 269 -18.61 38.02 -5.79
N GLY A 270 -19.87 37.80 -6.14
CA GLY A 270 -20.72 38.81 -6.77
C GLY A 270 -20.96 40.02 -5.85
N VAL A 271 -20.58 41.20 -6.35
CA VAL A 271 -21.16 42.48 -5.94
C VAL A 271 -21.91 43.04 -7.14
N GLN A 272 -23.19 43.32 -6.97
CA GLN A 272 -24.05 43.99 -7.95
C GLN A 272 -23.52 45.40 -8.25
N GLY A 273 -23.34 45.73 -9.54
CA GLY A 273 -23.07 47.09 -10.03
C GLY A 273 -22.72 47.09 -11.51
N GLY A 274 -23.49 47.81 -12.32
CA GLY A 274 -23.48 47.70 -13.79
C GLY A 274 -22.40 48.49 -14.55
N LEU A 275 -22.39 48.20 -15.86
CA LEU A 275 -21.88 48.96 -17.02
C LEU A 275 -20.35 49.00 -17.31
N ASN A 276 -20.03 48.41 -18.47
CA ASN A 276 -19.06 48.80 -19.52
C ASN A 276 -17.60 49.12 -19.16
N ASN A 277 -16.66 48.24 -19.52
CA ASN A 277 -15.72 48.41 -20.64
C ASN A 277 -14.59 47.37 -20.62
N LEU A 278 -14.12 47.02 -21.83
CA LEU A 278 -12.99 46.15 -22.12
C LEU A 278 -11.64 46.82 -21.81
N ALA A 279 -10.67 45.96 -21.49
CA ALA A 279 -9.22 46.11 -21.57
C ALA A 279 -8.44 46.55 -20.31
N SER A 280 -7.48 45.67 -19.96
CA SER A 280 -6.31 45.84 -19.09
C SER A 280 -6.56 46.06 -17.61
N LEU A 281 -6.09 45.11 -16.79
CA LEU A 281 -5.22 45.37 -15.64
C LEU A 281 -4.75 44.04 -15.02
N ASN A 282 -3.51 43.68 -15.35
CA ASN A 282 -2.63 42.96 -14.45
C ASN A 282 -2.57 43.73 -13.12
N GLN A 283 -2.98 43.10 -12.02
CA GLN A 283 -2.51 43.27 -10.64
C GLN A 283 -3.61 42.82 -9.68
N CYS A 284 -3.57 41.55 -9.25
CA CYS A 284 -4.19 41.18 -7.97
C CYS A 284 -3.19 41.55 -6.86
N PRO A 285 -3.61 42.35 -5.86
CA PRO A 285 -2.74 42.75 -4.76
C PRO A 285 -2.50 41.55 -3.84
N TRP A 286 -1.21 41.29 -3.61
CA TRP A 286 -0.71 40.37 -2.59
C TRP A 286 -1.20 40.81 -1.20
N VAL A 287 -2.09 40.03 -0.61
CA VAL A 287 -2.37 40.08 0.83
C VAL A 287 -2.10 38.67 1.36
N GLY A 288 -1.02 38.55 2.12
CA GLY A 288 -0.41 37.28 2.49
C GLY A 288 -1.32 36.34 3.30
N LEU A 289 -1.47 35.14 2.77
CA LEU A 289 -1.80 33.91 3.49
C LEU A 289 -0.95 32.81 2.83
N ASN A 290 -0.02 32.21 3.57
CA ASN A 290 0.79 31.07 3.15
C ASN A 290 -0.10 29.84 2.89
N SER A 291 -0.75 29.77 1.73
CA SER A 291 -1.72 28.73 1.39
C SER A 291 -1.29 27.96 0.14
N GLU A 292 -0.46 26.95 0.32
CA GLU A 292 -0.11 26.00 -0.75
C GLU A 292 -0.18 24.57 -0.17
N ASN A 293 -0.77 23.62 -0.91
CA ASN A 293 -0.81 22.15 -0.70
C ASN A 293 -2.00 21.54 0.12
N LYS A 294 -3.15 21.19 -0.49
CA LYS A 294 -4.25 20.39 0.13
C LYS A 294 -5.18 19.68 -0.87
N TRP A 295 -5.77 18.51 -0.63
CA TRP A 295 -7.01 18.13 -1.36
C TRP A 295 -8.23 18.32 -0.45
N ALA A 296 -9.18 19.15 -0.88
CA ALA A 296 -10.31 19.56 -0.03
C ALA A 296 -9.80 20.06 1.34
N ASN A 297 -10.10 19.35 2.42
CA ASN A 297 -9.61 19.65 3.75
C ASN A 297 -8.42 18.79 4.19
N TRP A 298 -7.84 17.96 3.34
CA TRP A 298 -6.69 17.11 3.66
C TRP A 298 -5.36 17.67 3.18
N ASP A 299 -4.31 17.43 3.94
CA ASP A 299 -2.91 17.64 3.57
C ASP A 299 -2.14 16.35 3.90
N PHE A 300 -1.37 15.82 2.96
CA PHE A 300 -0.57 14.61 3.15
C PHE A 300 0.50 14.47 2.07
N HIS A 301 1.53 13.70 2.41
CA HIS A 301 2.67 13.36 1.57
C HIS A 301 2.54 11.93 1.05
N VAL A 302 2.89 11.70 -0.21
CA VAL A 302 2.85 10.39 -0.87
C VAL A 302 4.24 10.00 -1.32
N SER A 303 4.80 8.93 -0.77
CA SER A 303 6.09 8.40 -1.20
C SER A 303 6.01 6.94 -1.62
N PHE A 304 7.12 6.45 -2.17
CA PHE A 304 7.29 5.08 -2.58
C PHE A 304 8.54 4.48 -1.95
N ASP A 305 8.44 3.22 -1.53
CA ASP A 305 9.55 2.39 -1.08
C ASP A 305 9.55 1.06 -1.83
N ALA A 306 10.74 0.55 -2.16
CA ALA A 306 10.86 -0.67 -2.97
C ALA A 306 10.34 -1.94 -2.26
N ARG A 307 10.16 -1.92 -0.94
CA ARG A 307 9.59 -3.04 -0.17
C ARG A 307 8.13 -2.78 0.23
N ALA A 308 7.82 -1.60 0.76
CA ALA A 308 6.47 -1.26 1.23
C ALA A 308 5.51 -0.86 0.10
N GLY A 309 6.04 -0.42 -1.05
CA GLY A 309 5.26 0.22 -2.09
C GLY A 309 4.80 1.62 -1.68
N LEU A 310 3.50 1.87 -1.81
CA LEU A 310 2.86 3.15 -1.51
C LEU A 310 2.87 3.46 -0.01
N ILE A 311 3.37 4.64 0.35
CA ILE A 311 3.37 5.17 1.71
C ILE A 311 2.63 6.51 1.75
N ILE A 312 1.71 6.64 2.70
CA ILE A 312 1.07 7.91 3.05
C ILE A 312 1.73 8.44 4.31
N SER A 313 2.16 9.70 4.31
CA SER A 313 2.77 10.36 5.47
C SER A 313 2.11 11.70 5.79
N LEU A 314 2.25 12.14 7.04
CA LEU A 314 1.88 13.47 7.54
C LEU A 314 0.42 13.86 7.29
N ALA A 315 -0.49 12.88 7.22
CA ALA A 315 -1.89 13.13 6.91
C ALA A 315 -2.58 13.93 8.02
N SER A 316 -3.02 15.12 7.63
CA SER A 316 -3.63 16.13 8.50
C SER A 316 -4.91 16.66 7.85
N ILE A 317 -5.92 16.94 8.67
CA ILE A 317 -7.20 17.46 8.20
C ILE A 317 -7.45 18.87 8.76
N TYR A 318 -7.90 19.78 7.91
CA TYR A 318 -8.31 21.12 8.26
C TYR A 318 -9.66 21.10 8.99
N ASP A 319 -9.64 21.49 10.25
CA ASP A 319 -10.84 21.70 11.05
C ASP A 319 -11.34 23.13 10.82
N LEU A 320 -12.40 23.30 10.02
CA LEU A 320 -12.97 24.59 9.70
C LEU A 320 -13.43 25.38 10.95
N GLN A 321 -13.84 24.68 12.02
CA GLN A 321 -14.31 25.32 13.25
C GLN A 321 -13.14 25.80 14.12
N LYS A 322 -12.04 25.04 14.15
CA LYS A 322 -10.82 25.40 14.89
C LYS A 322 -9.84 26.23 14.05
N ARG A 323 -10.06 26.34 12.74
CA ARG A 323 -9.21 27.04 11.76
C ARG A 323 -7.75 26.59 11.79
N THR A 324 -7.54 25.29 11.89
CA THR A 324 -6.19 24.70 11.96
C THR A 324 -6.17 23.30 11.35
N PHE A 325 -5.01 22.91 10.83
CA PHE A 325 -4.74 21.51 10.49
C PHE A 325 -4.49 20.72 11.77
N ARG A 326 -5.03 19.51 11.79
CA ARG A 326 -4.90 18.59 12.93
C ARG A 326 -4.40 17.26 12.39
N ARG A 327 -3.32 16.76 13.01
CA ARG A 327 -2.69 15.48 12.65
C ARG A 327 -3.67 14.33 12.88
N VAL A 328 -3.61 13.35 11.99
CA VAL A 328 -4.40 12.12 12.07
C VAL A 328 -3.48 10.90 11.96
N LEU A 329 -2.62 10.87 10.94
CA LEU A 329 -1.73 9.74 10.63
C LEU A 329 -0.36 10.30 10.28
N TYR A 330 0.65 9.98 11.09
CA TYR A 330 2.03 10.34 10.77
C TYR A 330 2.54 9.50 9.60
N ARG A 331 2.25 8.19 9.60
CA ARG A 331 2.71 7.29 8.54
C ARG A 331 1.85 6.04 8.42
N GLY A 332 1.46 5.71 7.19
CA GLY A 332 0.65 4.54 6.86
C GLY A 332 1.14 3.83 5.59
N TYR A 333 1.33 2.51 5.68
CA TYR A 333 1.72 1.67 4.54
C TYR A 333 1.37 0.21 4.80
N LEU A 334 1.37 -0.57 3.72
CA LEU A 334 1.33 -2.03 3.83
C LEU A 334 2.73 -2.52 4.19
N SER A 335 2.85 -3.24 5.31
CA SER A 335 4.16 -3.70 5.79
C SER A 335 4.77 -4.77 4.88
N GLU A 336 3.97 -5.46 4.06
CA GLU A 336 4.43 -6.55 3.20
C GLU A 336 3.62 -6.52 1.89
N LEU A 337 4.14 -5.93 0.78
CA LEU A 337 3.83 -6.13 -0.68
C LEU A 337 4.35 -4.93 -1.54
N PHE A 338 4.47 -5.05 -2.88
CA PHE A 338 5.18 -4.10 -3.79
C PHE A 338 4.45 -3.73 -5.13
N VAL A 339 4.86 -2.65 -5.86
CA VAL A 339 4.53 -2.14 -7.26
C VAL A 339 3.59 -0.87 -7.41
N HIS A 340 3.21 -0.42 -8.63
CA HIS A 340 2.91 0.96 -9.14
C HIS A 340 1.75 1.79 -8.52
N ILE A 341 1.81 3.14 -8.58
CA ILE A 341 0.83 4.10 -8.01
C ILE A 341 0.00 4.87 -9.07
N TRP A 342 -1.27 5.15 -8.77
CA TRP A 342 -2.21 5.99 -9.53
C TRP A 342 -3.11 6.82 -8.59
N ILE A 343 -3.61 8.00 -9.00
CA ILE A 343 -4.47 8.89 -8.17
C ILE A 343 -5.72 9.30 -8.95
N GLN A 344 -6.90 9.18 -8.34
CA GLN A 344 -8.18 9.55 -8.96
C GLN A 344 -9.20 10.11 -7.96
N LEU A 345 -10.19 10.84 -8.46
CA LEU A 345 -11.38 11.23 -7.69
C LEU A 345 -12.50 10.21 -7.91
N ARG A 346 -13.24 9.90 -6.85
CA ARG A 346 -14.42 9.03 -6.88
C ARG A 346 -15.66 9.83 -6.47
N ASN A 347 -16.70 9.73 -7.30
CA ASN A 347 -17.94 10.50 -7.19
C ASN A 347 -19.16 9.57 -7.07
N GLY A 348 -20.34 10.16 -6.81
CA GLY A 348 -21.64 9.45 -6.87
C GLY A 348 -22.07 8.79 -5.55
N ARG A 349 -21.30 8.96 -4.47
CA ARG A 349 -21.72 8.53 -3.12
C ARG A 349 -22.53 9.63 -2.43
N ILE A 350 -23.38 9.25 -1.49
CA ILE A 350 -24.10 10.19 -0.63
C ILE A 350 -23.22 10.53 0.59
N MET A 351 -22.87 11.80 0.76
CA MET A 351 -22.12 12.29 1.92
C MET A 351 -22.99 12.28 3.19
N TRP A 352 -24.21 12.80 3.06
CA TRP A 352 -25.30 12.68 4.05
C TRP A 352 -26.62 13.13 3.41
N ARG A 353 -27.74 12.71 3.97
CA ARG A 353 -29.08 13.15 3.56
C ARG A 353 -30.09 13.08 4.70
N HIS A 354 -31.16 13.84 4.59
CA HIS A 354 -32.34 13.71 5.45
C HIS A 354 -33.62 14.12 4.70
N THR A 355 -34.74 13.55 5.11
CA THR A 355 -36.09 13.90 4.65
C THR A 355 -36.97 14.00 5.88
N GLU A 356 -37.45 15.20 6.17
CA GLU A 356 -38.31 15.52 7.30
C GLU A 356 -39.74 15.77 6.77
N VAL A 357 -40.69 15.07 7.36
CA VAL A 357 -42.11 15.05 6.97
C VAL A 357 -43.05 15.22 8.17
N GLU A 358 -42.51 15.24 9.38
CA GLU A 358 -43.29 15.31 10.62
C GLU A 358 -43.62 16.76 11.02
N ILE A 359 -42.97 17.76 10.40
CA ILE A 359 -43.29 19.17 10.62
C ILE A 359 -44.59 19.48 9.87
N PRO A 360 -45.71 19.80 10.56
CA PRO A 360 -46.99 19.97 9.90
C PRO A 360 -46.96 21.07 8.84
N GLY A 361 -47.29 20.71 7.59
CA GLY A 361 -47.33 21.65 6.46
C GLY A 361 -45.97 21.91 5.80
N GLU A 362 -44.88 21.27 6.26
CA GLU A 362 -43.55 21.41 5.67
C GLU A 362 -43.01 20.07 5.18
N GLU A 363 -42.39 20.09 4.00
CA GLU A 363 -41.64 18.95 3.47
C GLU A 363 -40.20 19.39 3.21
N ILE A 364 -39.27 18.95 4.05
CA ILE A 364 -37.87 19.37 3.99
C ILE A 364 -37.02 18.20 3.51
N ARG A 365 -36.27 18.40 2.42
CA ARG A 365 -35.36 17.39 1.86
C ARG A 365 -33.99 18.00 1.63
N GLU A 366 -32.95 17.31 2.06
CA GLU A 366 -31.57 17.69 1.79
C GLU A 366 -30.74 16.44 1.49
N VAL A 367 -29.93 16.50 0.43
CA VAL A 367 -28.96 15.47 0.07
C VAL A 367 -27.69 16.15 -0.42
N ARG A 368 -26.54 15.69 0.07
CA ARG A 368 -25.25 16.15 -0.43
C ARG A 368 -24.44 14.96 -0.95
N PRO A 369 -23.95 15.01 -2.20
CA PRO A 369 -23.05 14.00 -2.71
C PRO A 369 -21.65 14.16 -2.12
N GLU A 370 -20.90 13.08 -2.13
CA GLU A 370 -19.52 13.02 -1.69
C GLU A 370 -18.60 12.91 -2.90
N VAL A 371 -17.46 13.61 -2.81
CA VAL A 371 -16.29 13.41 -3.66
C VAL A 371 -15.16 12.97 -2.74
N SER A 372 -14.56 11.82 -3.03
CA SER A 372 -13.43 11.26 -2.29
C SER A 372 -12.19 11.18 -3.18
N LEU A 373 -11.01 11.31 -2.61
CA LEU A 373 -9.74 11.13 -3.31
C LEU A 373 -9.20 9.72 -3.05
N VAL A 374 -8.86 8.99 -4.11
CA VAL A 374 -8.28 7.65 -4.04
C VAL A 374 -6.85 7.69 -4.55
N VAL A 375 -5.89 7.30 -3.70
CA VAL A 375 -4.52 6.97 -4.09
C VAL A 375 -4.43 5.45 -4.19
N ARG A 376 -4.35 4.93 -5.41
CA ARG A 376 -4.34 3.51 -5.75
C ARG A 376 -2.91 3.04 -6.01
N MET A 377 -2.64 1.80 -5.67
CA MET A 377 -1.46 1.06 -6.09
C MET A 377 -1.88 -0.29 -6.67
N VAL A 378 -1.20 -0.77 -7.71
CA VAL A 378 -1.38 -2.14 -8.22
C VAL A 378 -0.07 -2.90 -8.15
N ALA A 379 -0.15 -4.06 -7.51
CA ALA A 379 0.92 -4.90 -7.06
C ALA A 379 0.82 -6.30 -7.67
N THR A 380 1.67 -6.61 -8.66
CA THR A 380 1.67 -7.95 -9.29
C THR A 380 2.87 -8.74 -8.80
N VAL A 381 2.62 -9.89 -8.17
CA VAL A 381 3.65 -10.81 -7.67
C VAL A 381 3.34 -12.20 -8.22
N GLY A 382 4.12 -12.63 -9.22
CA GLY A 382 3.91 -13.90 -9.89
C GLY A 382 2.53 -13.97 -10.56
N ASN A 383 1.66 -14.79 -10.01
CA ASN A 383 0.30 -15.04 -10.50
C ASN A 383 -0.75 -14.08 -9.91
N TYR A 384 -0.49 -13.40 -8.79
CA TYR A 384 -1.48 -12.54 -8.13
C TYR A 384 -1.31 -11.07 -8.47
N ASP A 385 -2.46 -10.39 -8.56
CA ASP A 385 -2.59 -8.94 -8.70
C ASP A 385 -3.36 -8.38 -7.49
N TYR A 386 -2.74 -7.45 -6.78
CA TYR A 386 -3.30 -6.77 -5.62
C TYR A 386 -3.57 -5.30 -5.94
N ILE A 387 -4.78 -4.82 -5.67
CA ILE A 387 -5.22 -3.44 -5.88
C ILE A 387 -5.38 -2.79 -4.50
N LEU A 388 -4.50 -1.85 -4.15
CA LEU A 388 -4.42 -1.24 -2.83
C LEU A 388 -4.86 0.23 -2.91
N ASP A 389 -5.96 0.57 -2.25
CA ASP A 389 -6.53 1.92 -2.28
C ASP A 389 -6.41 2.63 -0.94
N TRP A 390 -5.98 3.89 -0.94
CA TRP A 390 -6.16 4.85 0.14
C TRP A 390 -7.19 5.90 -0.29
N GLU A 391 -8.39 5.83 0.28
CA GLU A 391 -9.51 6.74 0.00
C GLU A 391 -9.68 7.77 1.14
N PHE A 392 -9.43 9.04 0.85
CA PHE A 392 -9.62 10.17 1.77
C PHE A 392 -10.99 10.81 1.52
N LYS A 393 -11.72 11.10 2.60
CA LYS A 393 -13.07 11.66 2.54
C LYS A 393 -13.13 13.03 3.24
N PRO A 394 -13.92 14.01 2.76
CA PRO A 394 -14.03 15.31 3.42
C PRO A 394 -14.64 15.20 4.83
N SER A 395 -15.36 14.10 5.11
CA SER A 395 -15.86 13.75 6.44
C SER A 395 -14.77 13.47 7.49
N GLY A 396 -13.51 13.37 7.05
CA GLY A 396 -12.36 13.01 7.87
C GLY A 396 -12.10 11.51 7.97
N SER A 397 -12.88 10.66 7.30
CA SER A 397 -12.58 9.23 7.21
C SER A 397 -11.43 8.96 6.24
N ILE A 398 -10.61 7.97 6.58
CA ILE A 398 -9.62 7.35 5.68
C ILE A 398 -10.08 5.90 5.48
N LYS A 399 -10.31 5.49 4.24
CA LYS A 399 -10.73 4.13 3.88
C LYS A 399 -9.60 3.44 3.15
N LEU A 400 -9.26 2.23 3.58
CA LEU A 400 -8.27 1.42 2.91
C LEU A 400 -8.98 0.27 2.21
N GLY A 401 -8.74 0.11 0.91
CA GLY A 401 -9.33 -0.94 0.08
C GLY A 401 -8.26 -1.93 -0.39
N VAL A 402 -8.62 -3.21 -0.42
CA VAL A 402 -7.79 -4.28 -0.99
C VAL A 402 -8.63 -5.03 -2.01
N GLY A 403 -8.17 -5.09 -3.25
CA GLY A 403 -8.69 -5.96 -4.30
C GLY A 403 -7.70 -7.08 -4.62
N LEU A 404 -8.18 -8.30 -4.76
CA LEU A 404 -7.40 -9.47 -5.17
C LEU A 404 -7.93 -9.93 -6.54
N THR A 405 -7.04 -10.14 -7.50
CA THR A 405 -7.33 -10.70 -8.83
C THR A 405 -6.08 -11.41 -9.36
N GLY A 406 -6.03 -11.70 -10.66
CA GLY A 406 -4.94 -12.44 -11.27
C GLY A 406 -5.31 -13.90 -11.51
N ILE A 407 -4.33 -14.78 -11.44
CA ILE A 407 -4.42 -16.17 -11.88
C ILE A 407 -4.23 -17.08 -10.66
N LEU A 408 -5.01 -18.15 -10.54
CA LEU A 408 -4.85 -19.11 -9.45
C LEU A 408 -3.53 -19.88 -9.58
N GLU A 409 -2.89 -20.18 -8.45
CA GLU A 409 -1.88 -21.24 -8.42
C GLU A 409 -2.63 -22.58 -8.41
N VAL A 410 -2.35 -23.43 -9.42
CA VAL A 410 -3.05 -24.70 -9.59
C VAL A 410 -2.08 -25.88 -9.52
N LYS A 411 -2.62 -27.03 -9.13
CA LYS A 411 -1.93 -28.31 -9.10
C LYS A 411 -2.45 -29.20 -10.22
N GLY A 412 -1.53 -29.80 -10.97
CA GLY A 412 -1.85 -30.81 -11.98
C GLY A 412 -2.26 -32.13 -11.32
N VAL A 413 -3.39 -32.72 -11.74
CA VAL A 413 -3.89 -33.98 -11.18
C VAL A 413 -4.39 -34.93 -12.27
N SER A 414 -4.57 -36.21 -11.94
CA SER A 414 -5.17 -37.19 -12.86
C SER A 414 -6.70 -37.10 -12.94
N TYR A 415 -7.35 -36.37 -12.02
CA TYR A 415 -8.80 -36.26 -11.94
C TYR A 415 -9.38 -35.39 -13.06
N THR A 416 -10.48 -35.84 -13.66
CA THR A 416 -11.30 -35.05 -14.60
C THR A 416 -12.69 -34.77 -14.05
N HIS A 417 -13.14 -35.51 -13.04
CA HIS A 417 -14.44 -35.34 -12.40
C HIS A 417 -14.32 -35.53 -10.88
N THR A 418 -15.14 -34.81 -10.12
CA THR A 418 -15.14 -34.88 -8.65
C THR A 418 -15.48 -36.27 -8.11
N SER A 419 -16.27 -37.08 -8.84
CA SER A 419 -16.59 -38.46 -8.48
C SER A 419 -15.37 -39.41 -8.47
N GLN A 420 -14.24 -38.99 -9.05
CA GLN A 420 -12.99 -39.76 -9.05
C GLN A 420 -12.14 -39.49 -7.81
N ILE A 421 -12.45 -38.43 -7.05
CA ILE A 421 -11.72 -38.04 -5.85
C ILE A 421 -12.17 -38.94 -4.69
N LYS A 422 -11.24 -39.74 -4.17
CA LYS A 422 -11.49 -40.71 -3.10
C LYS A 422 -10.60 -40.49 -1.86
N GLU A 423 -9.76 -39.46 -1.93
CA GLU A 423 -8.81 -39.07 -0.92
C GLU A 423 -9.00 -37.59 -0.60
N ASP A 424 -8.42 -37.14 0.50
CA ASP A 424 -8.40 -35.73 0.82
C ASP A 424 -7.57 -34.96 -0.23
N VAL A 425 -8.22 -33.99 -0.87
CA VAL A 425 -7.58 -33.06 -1.78
C VAL A 425 -7.58 -31.67 -1.16
N TYR A 426 -6.48 -30.94 -1.33
CA TYR A 426 -6.24 -29.65 -0.70
C TYR A 426 -6.72 -28.49 -1.57
N GLY A 427 -7.93 -28.60 -2.13
CA GLY A 427 -8.46 -27.61 -3.07
C GLY A 427 -9.69 -28.09 -3.85
N THR A 428 -10.15 -27.26 -4.78
CA THR A 428 -11.31 -27.53 -5.64
C THR A 428 -10.86 -27.95 -7.03
N LEU A 429 -11.49 -28.99 -7.60
CA LEU A 429 -11.31 -29.34 -9.02
C LEU A 429 -12.02 -28.31 -9.90
N LEU A 430 -11.26 -27.49 -10.62
CA LEU A 430 -11.77 -26.33 -11.38
C LEU A 430 -12.05 -26.65 -12.84
N ALA A 431 -11.17 -27.49 -13.41
CA ALA A 431 -11.22 -27.97 -14.77
C ALA A 431 -10.65 -29.39 -14.80
N HIS A 432 -10.70 -30.05 -15.96
CA HIS A 432 -10.02 -31.33 -16.14
C HIS A 432 -8.55 -31.20 -15.75
N ASN A 433 -8.07 -32.09 -14.88
CA ASN A 433 -6.69 -32.19 -14.45
C ASN A 433 -6.17 -30.99 -13.61
N THR A 434 -7.05 -30.10 -13.16
CA THR A 434 -6.65 -28.83 -12.52
C THR A 434 -7.34 -28.62 -11.19
N ILE A 435 -6.58 -28.69 -10.10
CA ILE A 435 -7.05 -28.30 -8.76
C ILE A 435 -6.54 -26.91 -8.42
N GLY A 436 -7.43 -25.98 -8.08
CA GLY A 436 -7.05 -24.73 -7.41
C GLY A 436 -6.80 -25.02 -5.94
N VAL A 437 -5.58 -24.75 -5.48
CA VAL A 437 -5.16 -25.09 -4.11
C VAL A 437 -5.75 -24.08 -3.12
N ASN A 438 -6.26 -24.55 -1.98
CA ASN A 438 -6.72 -23.66 -0.91
C ASN A 438 -5.55 -22.84 -0.35
N HIS A 439 -5.76 -21.55 -0.15
CA HIS A 439 -4.74 -20.64 0.36
C HIS A 439 -5.36 -19.44 1.06
N ASP A 440 -4.53 -18.70 1.80
CA ASP A 440 -4.93 -17.49 2.50
C ASP A 440 -4.16 -16.27 1.99
N HIS A 441 -4.80 -15.11 2.04
CA HIS A 441 -4.14 -13.83 1.85
C HIS A 441 -4.24 -13.02 3.13
N PHE A 442 -3.11 -12.76 3.79
CA PHE A 442 -3.04 -11.87 4.95
C PHE A 442 -2.19 -10.64 4.64
N LEU A 443 -2.75 -9.46 4.87
CA LEU A 443 -2.10 -8.17 4.61
C LEU A 443 -2.09 -7.34 5.90
N THR A 444 -0.91 -6.97 6.40
CA THR A 444 -0.76 -6.23 7.65
C THR A 444 -0.35 -4.79 7.39
N TYR A 445 -1.18 -3.85 7.82
CA TYR A 445 -0.94 -2.42 7.71
C TYR A 445 -0.23 -1.89 8.95
N HIS A 446 0.83 -1.11 8.73
CA HIS A 446 1.45 -0.26 9.75
C HIS A 446 0.78 1.11 9.73
N LEU A 447 0.13 1.52 10.82
CA LEU A 447 -0.63 2.76 10.95
C LEU A 447 -0.15 3.55 12.18
N ASP A 448 0.84 4.41 11.98
CA ASP A 448 1.34 5.35 13.00
C ASP A 448 0.40 6.55 13.09
N LEU A 449 -0.56 6.47 14.01
CA LEU A 449 -1.61 7.46 14.21
C LEU A 449 -1.15 8.52 15.22
N ASP A 450 -1.03 9.77 14.76
CA ASP A 450 -0.76 10.95 15.58
C ASP A 450 -2.08 11.72 15.78
N VAL A 451 -3.06 11.17 16.50
CA VAL A 451 -4.38 11.79 16.68
C VAL A 451 -4.22 13.11 17.44
N ASP A 452 -4.27 14.24 16.74
CA ASP A 452 -4.10 15.60 17.30
C ASP A 452 -2.81 15.78 18.13
N GLY A 453 -1.78 14.97 17.88
CA GLY A 453 -0.60 14.81 18.72
C GLY A 453 -0.07 13.38 18.71
N ASP A 454 1.18 13.19 19.12
CA ASP A 454 1.86 11.89 19.26
C ASP A 454 1.46 11.16 20.57
N ALA A 455 1.21 11.89 21.65
CA ALA A 455 0.77 11.29 22.92
C ALA A 455 -0.68 10.76 22.84
N ASN A 456 -0.85 9.48 22.55
CA ASN A 456 -2.12 8.80 22.27
C ASN A 456 -2.33 7.58 23.18
N SER A 457 -3.53 7.00 23.17
CA SER A 457 -3.89 5.79 23.93
C SER A 457 -4.89 4.96 23.15
N PHE A 458 -4.83 3.65 23.33
CA PHE A 458 -5.78 2.73 22.72
C PHE A 458 -6.90 2.37 23.71
N VAL A 459 -8.15 2.59 23.31
CA VAL A 459 -9.35 2.37 24.11
C VAL A 459 -10.23 1.32 23.45
N LYS A 460 -10.60 0.30 24.23
CA LYS A 460 -11.60 -0.71 23.89
C LYS A 460 -12.92 -0.30 24.51
N ALA A 461 -13.88 0.14 23.69
CA ALA A 461 -15.23 0.48 24.14
C ALA A 461 -16.14 -0.75 24.01
N ASN A 462 -16.17 -1.59 25.04
CA ASN A 462 -16.90 -2.86 25.04
C ASN A 462 -18.42 -2.61 25.12
N LEU A 463 -19.19 -3.26 24.23
CA LEU A 463 -20.64 -3.19 24.23
C LEU A 463 -21.22 -4.31 25.10
N GLU A 464 -21.75 -3.96 26.27
CA GLU A 464 -22.20 -4.94 27.27
C GLU A 464 -23.71 -4.89 27.49
N THR A 465 -24.34 -6.06 27.56
CA THR A 465 -25.74 -6.16 27.99
C THR A 465 -25.83 -6.06 29.51
N LYS A 466 -26.57 -5.07 30.02
CA LYS A 466 -26.91 -4.95 31.44
C LYS A 466 -28.38 -5.27 31.67
N ARG A 467 -28.63 -6.07 32.71
CA ARG A 467 -29.98 -6.36 33.19
C ARG A 467 -30.49 -5.21 34.05
N VAL A 468 -31.74 -4.83 33.86
CA VAL A 468 -32.39 -3.83 34.71
C VAL A 468 -32.55 -4.41 36.12
N LYS A 469 -32.14 -3.65 37.13
CA LYS A 469 -32.36 -3.97 38.55
C LYS A 469 -33.62 -3.24 39.04
N ASP A 470 -34.24 -3.77 40.09
CA ASP A 470 -35.24 -3.08 40.91
C ASP A 470 -36.54 -2.64 40.20
N ASN A 471 -36.93 -3.30 39.10
CA ASN A 471 -38.17 -3.05 38.35
C ASN A 471 -38.44 -1.58 37.95
N ILE A 472 -37.40 -0.73 37.91
CA ILE A 472 -37.50 0.69 37.54
C ILE A 472 -37.86 0.95 36.07
N SER A 473 -37.90 -0.11 35.25
CA SER A 473 -38.25 -0.04 33.84
C SER A 473 -39.07 -1.27 33.45
N PRO A 474 -40.06 -1.15 32.54
CA PRO A 474 -40.70 -2.32 31.93
C PRO A 474 -39.74 -3.14 31.05
N ARG A 475 -38.57 -2.58 30.69
CA ARG A 475 -37.51 -3.28 29.97
C ARG A 475 -36.76 -4.22 30.92
N LYS A 476 -36.41 -5.41 30.43
CA LYS A 476 -35.59 -6.39 31.17
C LYS A 476 -34.08 -6.12 31.07
N SER A 477 -33.64 -5.49 29.99
CA SER A 477 -32.23 -5.20 29.73
C SER A 477 -32.05 -4.00 28.80
N TYR A 478 -30.83 -3.48 28.80
CA TYR A 478 -30.30 -2.48 27.87
C TYR A 478 -28.82 -2.81 27.61
N TRP A 479 -28.21 -2.18 26.61
CA TRP A 479 -26.77 -2.27 26.41
C TRP A 479 -26.11 -0.97 26.86
N THR A 480 -24.85 -1.06 27.27
CA THR A 480 -24.03 0.09 27.67
C THR A 480 -22.61 -0.08 27.14
N VAL A 481 -21.81 0.96 27.28
CA VAL A 481 -20.40 0.95 26.90
C VAL A 481 -19.55 0.91 28.17
N VAL A 482 -18.64 -0.05 28.24
CA VAL A 482 -17.59 -0.12 29.27
C VAL A 482 -16.25 0.09 28.57
N SER A 483 -15.63 1.24 28.80
CA SER A 483 -14.37 1.60 28.15
C SER A 483 -13.17 1.18 28.99
N GLU A 484 -12.21 0.52 28.35
CA GLU A 484 -10.94 0.11 28.94
C GLU A 484 -9.78 0.69 28.12
N THR A 485 -8.87 1.42 28.77
CA THR A 485 -7.61 1.86 28.15
C THR A 485 -6.59 0.73 28.26
N ALA A 486 -6.03 0.31 27.13
CA ALA A 486 -4.92 -0.64 27.11
C ALA A 486 -3.65 0.05 27.64
N LYS A 487 -2.97 -0.58 28.60
CA LYS A 487 -1.80 0.00 29.26
C LYS A 487 -0.50 -0.51 28.65
N THR A 488 -0.50 -1.76 28.23
CA THR A 488 0.65 -2.46 27.65
C THR A 488 0.32 -3.11 26.32
N GLU A 489 1.34 -3.50 25.55
CA GLU A 489 1.17 -4.16 24.24
C GLU A 489 0.26 -5.40 24.34
N SER A 490 0.38 -6.21 25.40
CA SER A 490 -0.45 -7.40 25.62
C SER A 490 -1.94 -7.09 25.83
N ASP A 491 -2.29 -5.94 26.41
CA ASP A 491 -3.68 -5.50 26.59
C ASP A 491 -4.36 -5.14 25.25
N ALA A 492 -3.55 -4.94 24.21
CA ALA A 492 -3.93 -4.40 22.90
C ALA A 492 -3.75 -5.40 21.75
N GLN A 493 -3.54 -6.69 22.06
CA GLN A 493 -3.59 -7.79 21.10
C GLN A 493 -5.04 -8.28 20.97
N ILE A 494 -5.72 -7.91 19.88
CA ILE A 494 -7.17 -8.13 19.74
C ILE A 494 -7.45 -9.15 18.65
N GLN A 495 -8.20 -10.19 19.03
CA GLN A 495 -8.92 -11.06 18.10
C GLN A 495 -10.35 -10.54 17.96
N LEU A 496 -10.70 -10.12 16.74
CA LEU A 496 -12.01 -9.59 16.44
C LEU A 496 -13.07 -10.71 16.46
N GLY A 497 -14.33 -10.34 16.73
CA GLY A 497 -15.45 -11.28 16.79
C GLY A 497 -15.66 -11.98 18.14
N LEU A 498 -14.69 -11.95 19.06
CA LEU A 498 -14.85 -12.54 20.40
C LEU A 498 -15.84 -11.77 21.28
N LYS A 499 -15.79 -10.42 21.22
CA LYS A 499 -16.72 -9.52 21.91
C LYS A 499 -17.00 -8.31 21.03
N PRO A 500 -18.24 -7.77 21.05
CA PRO A 500 -18.54 -6.53 20.36
C PRO A 500 -17.87 -5.35 21.07
N ALA A 501 -16.98 -4.65 20.37
CA ALA A 501 -16.29 -3.47 20.89
C ALA A 501 -16.00 -2.47 19.77
N GLU A 502 -15.96 -1.19 20.10
CA GLU A 502 -15.31 -0.20 19.24
C GLU A 502 -13.84 -0.06 19.66
N LEU A 503 -12.93 -0.10 18.69
CA LEU A 503 -11.48 0.01 18.90
C LEU A 503 -11.04 1.43 18.49
N ILE A 504 -10.53 2.21 19.44
CA ILE A 504 -10.36 3.65 19.28
C ILE A 504 -8.96 4.07 19.71
N VAL A 505 -8.24 4.78 18.85
CA VAL A 505 -7.05 5.54 19.24
C VAL A 505 -7.51 6.95 19.61
N VAL A 506 -7.22 7.36 20.84
CA VAL A 506 -7.60 8.66 21.39
C VAL A 506 -6.39 9.47 21.82
N ASN A 507 -6.52 10.78 21.81
CA ASN A 507 -5.59 11.67 22.50
C ASN A 507 -6.15 12.01 23.89
N PRO A 508 -5.57 11.47 24.98
CA PRO A 508 -6.08 11.72 26.32
C PRO A 508 -5.83 13.17 26.80
N ASN A 509 -5.01 13.94 26.09
CA ASN A 509 -4.67 15.33 26.43
C ASN A 509 -5.56 16.36 25.72
N LYS A 510 -6.46 15.92 24.82
CA LYS A 510 -7.31 16.79 24.01
C LYS A 510 -8.76 16.33 24.11
N LYS A 511 -9.64 17.28 24.44
CA LYS A 511 -11.09 17.06 24.56
C LYS A 511 -11.87 18.02 23.68
N THR A 512 -13.05 17.58 23.25
CA THR A 512 -14.08 18.48 22.70
C THR A 512 -14.65 19.37 23.79
N LYS A 513 -15.46 20.37 23.41
CA LYS A 513 -16.17 21.22 24.38
C LYS A 513 -17.10 20.45 25.32
N LEU A 514 -17.58 19.28 24.89
CA LEU A 514 -18.43 18.39 25.69
C LEU A 514 -17.63 17.47 26.62
N GLY A 515 -16.30 17.51 26.58
CA GLY A 515 -15.43 16.72 27.45
C GLY A 515 -15.08 15.32 26.92
N ASN A 516 -15.48 14.98 25.68
CA ASN A 516 -15.08 13.73 25.04
C ASN A 516 -13.64 13.80 24.54
N TYR A 517 -12.85 12.75 24.72
CA TYR A 517 -11.53 12.65 24.10
C TYR A 517 -11.65 12.65 22.58
N VAL A 518 -10.75 13.35 21.91
CA VAL A 518 -10.65 13.33 20.45
C VAL A 518 -10.06 11.99 20.01
N GLY A 519 -10.63 11.34 18.99
CA GLY A 519 -10.22 10.00 18.60
C GLY A 519 -10.52 9.62 17.17
N TYR A 520 -9.89 8.54 16.71
CA TYR A 520 -10.19 7.82 15.49
C TYR A 520 -10.46 6.36 15.83
N ARG A 521 -11.57 5.81 15.31
CA ARG A 521 -11.92 4.40 15.51
C ARG A 521 -11.64 3.57 14.27
N LEU A 522 -11.20 2.34 14.49
CA LEU A 522 -11.08 1.32 13.47
C LEU A 522 -12.46 0.68 13.25
N ILE A 523 -12.95 0.74 12.02
CA ILE A 523 -14.07 -0.08 11.54
C ILE A 523 -13.45 -1.19 10.69
N PRO A 524 -13.30 -2.41 11.26
CA PRO A 524 -12.62 -3.49 10.58
C PRO A 524 -13.41 -4.00 9.37
N GLY A 525 -12.70 -4.69 8.48
CA GLY A 525 -13.29 -5.45 7.38
C GLY A 525 -13.87 -6.79 7.83
N SER A 526 -14.03 -7.70 6.87
CA SER A 526 -14.40 -9.08 7.15
C SER A 526 -13.39 -9.73 8.11
N LEU A 527 -13.91 -10.51 9.05
CA LEU A 527 -13.10 -11.24 10.02
C LEU A 527 -12.35 -12.39 9.33
N SER A 528 -11.06 -12.52 9.59
CA SER A 528 -10.24 -13.65 9.16
C SER A 528 -9.13 -13.88 10.17
N SER A 529 -8.96 -15.13 10.59
CA SER A 529 -7.94 -15.53 11.56
C SER A 529 -7.14 -16.69 10.97
N PRO A 530 -5.85 -16.84 11.29
CA PRO A 530 -5.03 -17.89 10.72
C PRO A 530 -5.60 -19.28 11.04
N LEU A 531 -5.51 -20.19 10.06
CA LEU A 531 -5.97 -21.58 10.17
C LEU A 531 -4.82 -22.57 10.40
N LEU A 532 -3.57 -22.11 10.34
CA LEU A 532 -2.40 -22.91 10.70
C LEU A 532 -2.28 -23.05 12.22
N SER A 533 -1.68 -24.15 12.68
CA SER A 533 -1.37 -24.30 14.10
C SER A 533 -0.25 -23.34 14.51
N ASP A 534 -0.30 -22.87 15.76
CA ASP A 534 0.66 -21.90 16.30
C ASP A 534 2.13 -22.38 16.25
N ASP A 535 2.35 -23.70 16.21
CA ASP A 535 3.65 -24.35 16.16
C ASP A 535 4.14 -24.69 14.74
N ASP A 536 3.33 -24.42 13.71
CA ASP A 536 3.74 -24.63 12.33
C ASP A 536 4.76 -23.56 11.89
N TYR A 537 5.78 -23.95 11.14
CA TYR A 537 6.90 -23.06 10.78
C TYR A 537 6.46 -21.81 10.01
N PRO A 538 5.56 -21.89 9.02
CA PRO A 538 5.03 -20.69 8.36
C PRO A 538 4.22 -19.81 9.31
N GLN A 539 3.51 -20.38 10.28
CA GLN A 539 2.76 -19.61 11.29
C GLN A 539 3.67 -18.92 12.30
N ILE A 540 4.78 -19.56 12.71
CA ILE A 540 5.82 -18.95 13.54
C ILE A 540 6.45 -17.74 12.82
N ARG A 541 6.78 -17.91 11.53
CA ARG A 541 7.34 -16.83 10.70
C ARG A 541 6.31 -15.73 10.42
N GLY A 542 5.05 -16.11 10.24
CA GLY A 542 3.90 -15.24 10.01
C GLY A 542 3.15 -14.86 11.27
N ALA A 543 3.76 -14.92 12.46
CA ALA A 543 3.06 -14.81 13.74
C ALA A 543 2.32 -13.47 13.95
N PHE A 544 2.63 -12.46 13.16
CA PHE A 544 1.90 -11.19 13.10
C PHE A 544 0.42 -11.36 12.69
N THR A 545 0.03 -12.46 12.05
CA THR A 545 -1.37 -12.75 11.67
C THR A 545 -2.24 -13.26 12.82
N LYS A 546 -1.63 -13.63 13.96
CA LYS A 546 -2.32 -14.29 15.08
C LYS A 546 -3.42 -13.43 15.72
N TYR A 547 -3.25 -12.12 15.70
CA TYR A 547 -4.23 -11.15 16.16
C TYR A 547 -4.55 -10.20 15.01
N ASP A 548 -5.81 -9.80 14.90
CA ASP A 548 -6.26 -8.84 13.88
C ASP A 548 -5.69 -7.44 14.13
N VAL A 549 -5.58 -7.05 15.41
CA VAL A 549 -5.08 -5.74 15.84
C VAL A 549 -3.97 -5.90 16.86
N TRP A 550 -2.90 -5.13 16.66
CA TRP A 550 -1.83 -4.93 17.63
C TRP A 550 -1.59 -3.45 17.86
N ILE A 551 -1.17 -3.08 19.06
CA ILE A 551 -0.66 -1.73 19.37
C ILE A 551 0.73 -1.86 19.98
N THR A 552 1.70 -1.18 19.39
CA THR A 552 3.08 -1.09 19.91
C THR A 552 3.45 0.36 20.17
N PRO A 553 4.36 0.68 21.09
CA PRO A 553 4.95 2.01 21.11
C PRO A 553 5.75 2.24 19.82
N TYR A 554 5.81 3.49 19.36
CA TYR A 554 6.60 3.87 18.19
C TYR A 554 8.07 3.49 18.38
N ASN A 555 8.64 2.86 17.35
CA ASN A 555 10.07 2.61 17.25
C ASN A 555 10.48 2.67 15.76
N LYS A 556 11.45 3.54 15.43
CA LYS A 556 11.94 3.73 14.05
C LYS A 556 12.37 2.42 13.37
N SER A 557 12.91 1.45 14.12
CA SER A 557 13.38 0.18 13.55
C SER A 557 12.27 -0.86 13.31
N GLU A 558 11.10 -0.71 13.93
CA GLU A 558 10.00 -1.70 13.90
C GLU A 558 9.06 -1.40 12.72
N LYS A 559 9.49 -1.76 11.50
CA LYS A 559 8.78 -1.41 10.25
C LYS A 559 8.09 -2.60 9.57
N TRP A 560 8.70 -3.78 9.66
CA TRP A 560 8.33 -4.96 8.89
C TRP A 560 7.77 -6.05 9.79
N ALA A 561 6.47 -6.31 9.75
CA ALA A 561 5.80 -7.21 10.69
C ALA A 561 6.35 -8.65 10.69
N GLY A 562 6.90 -9.12 9.55
CA GLY A 562 7.60 -10.41 9.43
C GLY A 562 9.09 -10.38 9.77
N GLY A 563 9.65 -9.19 10.03
CA GLY A 563 11.07 -8.95 10.27
C GLY A 563 11.82 -8.39 9.07
N LEU A 564 13.04 -7.90 9.30
CA LEU A 564 13.85 -7.27 8.25
C LEU A 564 14.26 -8.28 7.15
N TYR A 565 14.59 -9.51 7.52
CA TYR A 565 15.07 -10.57 6.63
C TYR A 565 14.08 -11.75 6.60
N MET A 566 13.10 -11.70 5.69
CA MET A 566 11.96 -12.62 5.70
C MET A 566 12.19 -13.92 4.92
N ASP A 567 13.02 -13.91 3.88
CA ASP A 567 13.33 -15.13 3.14
C ASP A 567 14.06 -16.12 4.05
N GLN A 568 13.52 -17.32 4.20
CA GLN A 568 14.01 -18.34 5.14
C GLN A 568 14.19 -17.86 6.60
N SER A 569 13.38 -16.88 7.03
CA SER A 569 13.36 -16.40 8.43
C SER A 569 12.98 -17.51 9.42
N ARG A 570 13.36 -17.36 10.69
CA ARG A 570 12.99 -18.29 11.77
C ARG A 570 11.90 -17.76 12.70
N GLY A 571 11.30 -16.62 12.37
CA GLY A 571 10.25 -15.97 13.16
C GLY A 571 10.76 -15.24 14.41
N ASP A 572 12.06 -14.97 14.48
CA ASP A 572 12.78 -14.37 15.60
C ASP A 572 12.81 -12.83 15.60
N ASP A 573 12.31 -12.18 14.54
CA ASP A 573 12.22 -10.72 14.40
C ASP A 573 10.81 -10.24 13.98
N THR A 574 9.76 -10.93 14.45
CA THR A 574 8.37 -10.61 14.07
C THR A 574 7.73 -9.59 15.02
N LEU A 575 6.62 -8.97 14.58
CA LEU A 575 5.75 -8.14 15.44
C LEU A 575 5.34 -8.87 16.73
N ALA A 576 5.12 -10.18 16.66
CA ALA A 576 4.81 -11.01 17.82
C ALA A 576 5.99 -11.04 18.80
N VAL A 577 7.23 -11.23 18.33
CA VAL A 577 8.45 -11.19 19.17
C VAL A 577 8.63 -9.80 19.77
N TRP A 578 8.44 -8.74 18.98
CA TRP A 578 8.56 -7.39 19.46
C TRP A 578 7.61 -7.09 20.63
N SER A 579 6.36 -7.53 20.50
CA SER A 579 5.30 -7.33 21.49
C SER A 579 5.49 -8.14 22.78
N GLN A 580 6.38 -9.14 22.81
CA GLN A 580 6.72 -9.87 24.04
C GLN A 580 7.42 -8.98 25.07
N ARG A 581 8.00 -7.84 24.63
CA ARG A 581 8.58 -6.83 25.53
C ARG A 581 7.52 -6.16 26.41
N ASN A 582 6.24 -6.27 26.04
CA ASN A 582 5.07 -5.81 26.77
C ASN A 582 5.21 -4.36 27.30
N ARG A 583 5.68 -3.48 26.43
CA ARG A 583 5.99 -2.08 26.75
C ARG A 583 4.72 -1.30 27.07
N GLU A 584 4.88 -0.20 27.79
CA GLU A 584 3.78 0.73 28.06
C GLU A 584 3.34 1.46 26.78
N ILE A 585 2.03 1.59 26.58
CA ILE A 585 1.40 2.24 25.42
C ILE A 585 0.39 3.34 25.82
N GLU A 586 0.07 3.50 27.11
CA GLU A 586 -0.86 4.54 27.57
C GLU A 586 -0.20 5.92 27.55
N ASN A 587 -0.84 6.87 26.86
CA ASN A 587 -0.39 8.26 26.66
C ASN A 587 1.03 8.37 26.07
N LYS A 588 1.30 7.58 25.02
CA LYS A 588 2.58 7.50 24.31
C LYS A 588 2.38 7.66 22.80
N ASP A 589 3.48 7.84 22.09
CA ASP A 589 3.53 7.62 20.64
C ASP A 589 3.36 6.13 20.35
N ILE A 590 2.30 5.76 19.64
CA ILE A 590 1.87 4.38 19.42
C ILE A 590 1.54 4.12 17.96
N VAL A 591 1.81 2.89 17.53
CA VAL A 591 1.52 2.40 16.18
C VAL A 591 0.42 1.35 16.27
N LEU A 592 -0.60 1.50 15.44
CA LEU A 592 -1.64 0.50 15.24
C LEU A 592 -1.25 -0.40 14.06
N TRP A 593 -1.27 -1.71 14.29
CA TRP A 593 -1.09 -2.71 13.26
C TRP A 593 -2.41 -3.40 13.02
N TYR A 594 -2.85 -3.45 11.77
CA TYR A 594 -4.12 -4.11 11.42
C TYR A 594 -3.91 -5.11 10.29
N THR A 595 -4.29 -6.36 10.55
CA THR A 595 -4.24 -7.44 9.57
C THR A 595 -5.63 -7.65 8.97
N ILE A 596 -5.71 -7.56 7.64
CA ILE A 596 -6.87 -8.02 6.87
C ILE A 596 -6.55 -9.39 6.27
N GLY A 597 -7.52 -10.31 6.31
CA GLY A 597 -7.36 -11.67 5.81
C GLY A 597 -8.46 -12.11 4.85
N PHE A 598 -8.12 -13.01 3.93
CA PHE A 598 -9.05 -13.69 3.03
C PHE A 598 -8.71 -15.19 3.01
N HIS A 599 -9.65 -16.04 3.42
CA HIS A 599 -9.58 -17.47 3.16
C HIS A 599 -10.11 -17.73 1.77
N HIS A 600 -9.28 -18.29 0.89
CA HIS A 600 -9.65 -18.54 -0.49
C HIS A 600 -9.82 -20.04 -0.72
N VAL A 601 -11.08 -20.44 -0.88
CA VAL A 601 -11.46 -21.74 -1.43
C VAL A 601 -11.76 -21.51 -2.91
N PRO A 602 -10.83 -21.84 -3.84
CA PRO A 602 -11.03 -21.50 -5.24
C PRO A 602 -12.30 -22.13 -5.80
N CYS A 603 -12.99 -21.41 -6.68
CA CYS A 603 -14.16 -21.89 -7.40
C CYS A 603 -13.99 -21.77 -8.92
N GLN A 604 -14.90 -22.37 -9.69
CA GLN A 604 -14.76 -22.43 -11.15
C GLN A 604 -14.80 -21.05 -11.80
N GLU A 605 -15.52 -20.11 -11.20
CA GLU A 605 -15.60 -18.71 -11.63
C GLU A 605 -14.27 -17.96 -11.50
N ASP A 606 -13.34 -18.46 -10.68
CA ASP A 606 -11.99 -17.91 -10.54
C ASP A 606 -11.05 -18.38 -11.67
N PHE A 607 -11.47 -19.39 -12.44
CA PHE A 607 -10.72 -19.97 -13.57
C PHE A 607 -11.19 -19.37 -14.91
N PRO A 608 -10.28 -19.03 -15.84
CA PRO A 608 -8.82 -19.14 -15.75
C PRO A 608 -8.13 -17.86 -15.22
N VAL A 609 -8.92 -16.82 -14.93
CA VAL A 609 -8.50 -15.54 -14.37
C VAL A 609 -9.59 -15.05 -13.41
N MET A 610 -9.20 -14.69 -12.21
CA MET A 610 -10.11 -14.46 -11.09
C MET A 610 -10.78 -13.08 -11.18
N PRO A 611 -12.12 -12.99 -11.13
CA PRO A 611 -12.81 -11.72 -10.91
C PRO A 611 -12.35 -11.05 -9.61
N THR A 612 -12.27 -9.72 -9.57
CA THR A 612 -11.69 -9.05 -8.40
C THR A 612 -12.52 -9.25 -7.14
N LEU A 613 -11.94 -9.90 -6.12
CA LEU A 613 -12.47 -9.97 -4.76
C LEU A 613 -12.02 -8.72 -4.00
N SER A 614 -12.94 -7.97 -3.38
CA SER A 614 -12.62 -6.71 -2.69
C SER A 614 -12.95 -6.76 -1.20
N GLY A 615 -12.07 -6.21 -0.38
CA GLY A 615 -12.23 -5.96 1.05
C GLY A 615 -11.62 -4.62 1.45
N GLY A 616 -11.55 -4.37 2.76
CA GLY A 616 -10.97 -3.13 3.29
C GLY A 616 -11.47 -2.77 4.68
N PHE A 617 -11.03 -1.63 5.19
CA PHE A 617 -11.41 -1.10 6.51
C PHE A 617 -11.50 0.43 6.49
N GLU A 618 -12.06 1.03 7.55
CA GLU A 618 -12.20 2.48 7.68
C GLU A 618 -11.62 2.98 9.02
N LEU A 619 -10.75 3.98 8.95
CA LEU A 619 -10.40 4.82 10.09
C LEU A 619 -11.36 6.01 10.12
N ARG A 620 -12.19 6.09 11.15
CA ARG A 620 -13.27 7.08 11.23
C ARG A 620 -13.11 8.04 12.41
N PRO A 621 -13.23 9.37 12.20
CA PRO A 621 -13.18 10.33 13.30
C PRO A 621 -14.32 10.05 14.29
N THR A 622 -13.96 9.95 15.57
CA THR A 622 -14.89 9.67 16.67
C THR A 622 -14.64 10.69 17.76
N ASN A 623 -15.57 11.64 17.92
CA ASN A 623 -15.38 12.83 18.74
C ASN A 623 -14.15 13.67 18.38
N PHE A 624 -13.55 13.46 17.20
CA PHE A 624 -12.41 14.27 16.76
C PHE A 624 -12.82 15.74 16.52
N PHE A 625 -13.95 15.94 15.85
CA PHE A 625 -14.55 17.25 15.59
C PHE A 625 -15.65 17.58 16.61
N GLU A 626 -15.96 18.87 16.78
CA GLU A 626 -17.03 19.33 17.69
C GLU A 626 -18.45 18.94 17.21
N ARG A 627 -18.62 18.65 15.91
CA ARG A 627 -19.85 18.20 15.26
C ARG A 627 -19.50 17.66 13.86
N ASN A 628 -20.50 17.24 13.09
CA ASN A 628 -20.32 16.83 11.69
C ASN A 628 -19.43 17.82 10.89
N PRO A 629 -18.22 17.42 10.45
CA PRO A 629 -17.27 18.32 9.80
C PRO A 629 -17.71 18.77 8.41
N VAL A 630 -18.61 18.02 7.75
CA VAL A 630 -19.11 18.32 6.40
C VAL A 630 -20.49 18.95 6.38
N LEU A 631 -20.96 19.44 7.53
CA LEU A 631 -22.25 20.15 7.64
C LEU A 631 -22.31 21.39 6.73
N LYS A 632 -21.18 22.06 6.53
CA LYS A 632 -21.05 23.27 5.70
C LYS A 632 -20.43 23.02 4.31
N THR A 633 -20.13 21.77 3.97
CA THR A 633 -19.59 21.42 2.65
C THR A 633 -20.69 21.52 1.61
N LYS A 634 -20.49 22.35 0.59
CA LYS A 634 -21.41 22.48 -0.54
C LYS A 634 -21.25 21.30 -1.52
N PRO A 635 -22.32 20.89 -2.21
CA PRO A 635 -22.19 19.94 -3.31
C PRO A 635 -21.31 20.53 -4.44
N PRO A 636 -20.60 19.69 -5.22
CA PRO A 636 -19.97 20.12 -6.46
C PRO A 636 -21.05 20.64 -7.43
N THR A 637 -20.68 21.61 -8.25
CA THR A 637 -21.54 22.16 -9.30
C THR A 637 -21.75 21.11 -10.40
N TYR A 638 -22.99 20.96 -10.87
CA TYR A 638 -23.30 20.08 -12.01
C TYR A 638 -23.03 20.85 -13.31
N GLY A 639 -22.02 20.43 -14.06
CA GLY A 639 -21.81 20.91 -15.42
C GLY A 639 -22.85 20.30 -16.38
N HIS A 640 -23.36 21.10 -17.32
CA HIS A 640 -24.12 20.56 -18.43
C HIS A 640 -23.20 19.76 -19.34
N TRP A 641 -23.70 18.63 -19.86
CA TRP A 641 -22.97 17.87 -20.87
C TRP A 641 -22.68 18.80 -22.07
N PRO A 642 -21.43 18.89 -22.57
CA PRO A 642 -21.16 19.67 -23.77
C PRO A 642 -22.03 19.10 -24.90
N ASN A 643 -22.89 19.94 -25.48
CA ASN A 643 -23.80 19.55 -26.55
C ASN A 643 -23.00 18.99 -27.74
N CYS A 644 -22.87 17.68 -27.81
CA CYS A 644 -22.36 17.01 -29.00
C CYS A 644 -23.56 16.65 -29.88
N THR A 645 -23.76 17.43 -30.94
CA THR A 645 -24.54 16.98 -32.10
C THR A 645 -23.84 15.75 -32.67
N THR A 646 -24.38 14.57 -32.39
CA THR A 646 -24.00 13.36 -33.12
C THR A 646 -24.42 13.55 -34.57
N LYS A 647 -23.48 13.85 -35.47
CA LYS A 647 -23.74 13.64 -36.90
C LYS A 647 -23.95 12.12 -37.10
N PRO A 648 -25.02 11.73 -37.81
CA PRO A 648 -25.46 10.34 -37.92
C PRO A 648 -24.43 9.42 -38.59
#